data_AF-A0A923R632-F1
#
_entry.id   AF-A0A923R632-F1
#
_cell.length_a   1.000
_cell.length_b   1.000
_cell.length_c   1.000
_cell.angle_alpha   90.00
_cell.angle_beta   90.00
_cell.angle_gamma   90.00
#
_symmetry.space_group_name_H-M   'P 1'
#
loop_
_entity.id
_entity.type
_entity.pdbx_description
1 polymer ?
#
loop_
_entity_poly.entity_id
_entity_poly.type
_entity_poly.pdbx_seq_one_letter_code
_entity_poly.pdbx_strand_id
1 'polypeptide(L)'
;MSSWGFRQKSDAHSYLRSESGQSIILISMVILSFLMFFSFAINTGLLINAKISVQAAADAAAYAGAATQARQLNAISYLNYDMRRQYKKFLFRYVFVGSMGSPGFPNNADPADTSPQYDFPKLDYKSGNPKLVGIKVPVVCIPLTTAGKSNDNCLNVNLPDTSDAIRTSIGTGGLNAITRSLLDNINSIQNLQNRLCQSQGEMNLFVLLTWLFRGDLSTAQLTALLTELQKANAAQTGIPVSNQELQAATEAIQGLVKGLGLYPRNIINLMRIETLRDFLNEPKDSEITLDKAQAWEKAPNAEAKERSLQAFHSALANLNSDVFDANLLKVSELQADHQITLNRVLIDFNAYVQLMSNPRNGPPPATGVICSSFIAPFPAKSAPVGVTVDQSASKVNYAVRVRAFIKPRGLLFLPGSEPLELDAVAGAKPFGSRIGPRVLNQASLTKEIPPFPVNGPINDCSGVLGCAVPDIDIGPNGLTSYTRAYLNDLRAKAMQGGTAFTSAGIQNAQKHASAPNPQEVGHYNILPPPKAKDRMAYEFIQYSNDVNSSVYRFYAPIFPNMKGDPSATVKKFMNDLFPQTSVSNDNPFNIDLVQMRYQIEEAINLYISSSLSTGRETENGETLTFAALDLPMSGLTPSQGYWLTDAAQVLSSWGPKFSHLENGYGFQARFGYSVKFVTMQNLLTEGITDDDGDLSKIHH
;
A
#
# COMPACT_ATOMS: atom_id res chain seq x y z
N MET A 1 -84.98 -41.47 16.35
CA MET A 1 -84.50 -42.78 16.86
C MET A 1 -83.06 -42.55 17.31
N SER A 2 -82.63 -42.60 18.56
CA SER A 2 -83.07 -43.34 19.75
C SER A 2 -82.97 -42.45 21.00
N SER A 3 -84.05 -42.46 21.79
CA SER A 3 -84.18 -41.85 23.11
C SER A 3 -83.19 -42.48 24.09
N TRP A 4 -82.31 -41.68 24.70
CA TRP A 4 -81.61 -42.04 25.94
C TRP A 4 -82.17 -41.19 27.08
N GLY A 5 -82.90 -41.87 27.96
CA GLY A 5 -83.60 -41.29 29.09
C GLY A 5 -82.63 -40.88 30.21
N PHE A 6 -82.84 -39.66 30.69
CA PHE A 6 -82.37 -39.19 31.99
C PHE A 6 -83.06 -39.99 33.10
N ARG A 7 -82.34 -40.89 33.78
CA ARG A 7 -82.73 -41.38 35.11
C ARG A 7 -81.54 -41.95 35.90
N GLN A 8 -80.88 -41.09 36.68
CA GLN A 8 -80.23 -41.48 37.94
C GLN A 8 -79.84 -40.20 38.73
N LYS A 9 -80.74 -39.76 39.61
CA LYS A 9 -80.48 -38.80 40.69
C LYS A 9 -80.83 -39.49 42.00
N SER A 10 -79.91 -40.28 42.56
CA SER A 10 -79.96 -40.65 44.00
C SER A 10 -78.66 -41.23 44.57
N ASP A 11 -77.69 -41.69 43.77
CA ASP A 11 -76.56 -42.47 44.33
C ASP A 11 -75.25 -41.69 44.50
N ALA A 12 -75.24 -40.38 44.23
CA ALA A 12 -74.04 -39.55 44.41
C ALA A 12 -73.62 -39.40 45.89
N HIS A 13 -74.57 -39.48 46.83
CA HIS A 13 -74.27 -39.29 48.26
C HIS A 13 -73.61 -40.50 48.93
N SER A 14 -73.84 -41.72 48.44
CA SER A 14 -73.20 -42.93 49.00
C SER A 14 -71.76 -43.10 48.50
N TYR A 15 -71.43 -42.61 47.30
CA TYR A 15 -70.06 -42.62 46.78
C TYR A 15 -69.14 -41.61 47.50
N LEU A 16 -69.70 -40.50 48.00
CA LEU A 16 -68.97 -39.49 48.79
C LEU A 16 -68.60 -39.94 50.22
N ARG A 17 -69.07 -41.11 50.67
CA ARG A 17 -68.76 -41.70 51.99
C ARG A 17 -67.89 -42.96 51.92
N SER A 18 -67.48 -43.36 50.72
CA SER A 18 -66.57 -44.48 50.49
C SER A 18 -65.12 -44.02 50.69
N GLU A 19 -64.38 -44.66 51.61
CA GLU A 19 -62.94 -44.41 51.80
C GLU A 19 -62.13 -44.63 50.50
N SER A 20 -62.66 -45.43 49.56
CA SER A 20 -62.07 -45.64 48.23
C SER A 20 -62.17 -44.41 47.31
N GLY A 21 -63.08 -43.46 47.55
CA GLY A 21 -63.15 -42.22 46.76
C GLY A 21 -62.06 -41.21 47.13
N GLN A 22 -61.65 -41.18 48.40
CA GLN A 22 -60.61 -40.29 48.90
C GLN A 22 -59.22 -40.70 48.38
N SER A 23 -58.94 -42.01 48.27
CA SER A 23 -57.68 -42.50 47.71
C SER A 23 -57.52 -42.15 46.22
N ILE A 24 -58.59 -42.17 45.43
CA ILE A 24 -58.54 -41.78 44.00
C ILE A 24 -58.25 -40.28 43.84
N ILE A 25 -58.85 -39.42 44.67
CA ILE A 25 -58.59 -37.98 44.64
C ILE A 25 -57.13 -37.70 45.03
N LEU A 26 -56.63 -38.37 46.08
CA LEU A 26 -55.24 -38.23 46.50
C LEU A 26 -54.26 -38.68 45.41
N ILE A 27 -54.50 -39.85 44.78
CA ILE A 27 -53.67 -40.34 43.67
C ILE A 27 -53.71 -39.36 42.49
N SER A 28 -54.89 -38.82 42.16
CA SER A 28 -55.06 -37.85 41.08
C SER A 28 -54.30 -36.55 41.35
N MET A 29 -54.34 -36.04 42.58
CA MET A 29 -53.58 -34.85 42.98
C MET A 29 -52.07 -35.08 42.91
N VAL A 30 -51.60 -36.25 43.34
CA VAL A 30 -50.17 -36.61 43.27
C VAL A 30 -49.71 -36.73 41.82
N ILE A 31 -50.44 -37.46 40.97
CA ILE A 31 -50.10 -37.61 39.54
C ILE A 31 -50.12 -36.24 38.85
N LEU A 32 -51.13 -35.42 39.09
CA LEU A 32 -51.22 -34.07 38.51
C LEU A 32 -50.04 -33.20 38.95
N SER A 33 -49.66 -33.25 40.23
CA SER A 33 -48.49 -32.53 40.75
C SER A 33 -47.20 -32.99 40.07
N PHE A 34 -46.99 -34.31 39.93
CA PHE A 34 -45.84 -34.85 39.19
C PHE A 34 -45.82 -34.41 37.72
N LEU A 35 -46.97 -34.41 37.04
CA LEU A 35 -47.07 -33.93 35.66
C LEU A 35 -46.76 -32.44 35.56
N MET A 36 -47.20 -31.60 36.51
CA MET A 36 -46.82 -30.18 36.56
C MET A 36 -45.31 -29.99 36.78
N PHE A 37 -44.70 -30.74 37.70
CA PHE A 37 -43.25 -30.69 37.93
C PHE A 37 -42.46 -31.15 36.69
N PHE A 38 -42.91 -32.22 36.03
CA PHE A 38 -42.27 -32.71 34.81
C PHE A 38 -42.37 -31.70 33.67
N SER A 39 -43.55 -31.10 33.49
CA SER A 39 -43.81 -30.02 32.52
C SER A 39 -42.92 -28.80 32.78
N PHE A 40 -42.80 -28.41 34.06
CA PHE A 40 -41.93 -27.32 34.48
C PHE A 40 -40.45 -27.64 34.22
N ALA A 41 -40.00 -28.86 34.53
CA ALA A 41 -38.62 -29.30 34.28
C ALA A 41 -38.29 -29.30 32.78
N ILE A 42 -39.21 -29.77 31.92
CA ILE A 42 -39.04 -29.72 30.47
C ILE A 42 -38.96 -28.28 29.97
N ASN A 43 -39.91 -27.41 30.36
CA ASN A 43 -39.90 -26.01 29.94
C ASN A 43 -38.63 -25.29 30.38
N THR A 44 -38.16 -25.55 31.61
CA THR A 44 -36.91 -24.98 32.13
C THR A 44 -35.72 -25.51 31.33
N GLY A 45 -35.67 -26.80 31.01
CA GLY A 45 -34.63 -27.38 30.18
C GLY A 45 -34.59 -26.80 28.77
N LEU A 46 -35.76 -26.63 28.13
CA LEU A 46 -35.88 -25.99 26.83
C LEU A 46 -35.45 -24.52 26.86
N LEU A 47 -35.82 -23.78 27.92
CA LEU A 47 -35.43 -22.37 28.09
C LEU A 47 -33.92 -22.22 28.32
N ILE A 48 -33.29 -23.10 29.13
CA ILE A 48 -31.84 -23.09 29.33
C ILE A 48 -31.12 -23.41 28.01
N ASN A 49 -31.60 -24.41 27.27
CA ASN A 49 -31.04 -24.75 25.96
C ASN A 49 -31.18 -23.60 24.96
N ALA A 50 -32.34 -22.93 24.95
CA ALA A 50 -32.59 -21.74 24.15
C ALA A 50 -31.61 -20.60 24.52
N LYS A 51 -31.42 -20.33 25.81
CA LYS A 51 -30.46 -19.32 26.30
C LYS A 51 -29.03 -19.61 25.84
N ILE A 52 -28.57 -20.86 25.98
CA ILE A 52 -27.23 -21.27 25.52
C ILE A 52 -27.09 -21.08 24.01
N SER A 53 -28.11 -21.43 23.22
CA SER A 53 -28.10 -21.26 21.77
C SER A 53 -28.02 -19.78 21.36
N VAL A 54 -28.76 -18.88 22.01
CA VAL A 54 -28.71 -17.44 21.73
C VAL A 54 -27.36 -16.84 22.13
N GLN A 55 -26.78 -17.28 23.26
CA GLN A 55 -25.43 -16.85 23.66
C GLN A 55 -24.37 -17.32 22.66
N ALA A 56 -24.41 -18.59 22.23
CA ALA A 56 -23.49 -19.12 21.24
C ALA A 56 -23.63 -18.40 19.88
N ALA A 57 -24.85 -18.04 19.50
CA ALA A 57 -25.12 -17.23 18.32
C ALA A 57 -24.55 -15.81 18.43
N ALA A 58 -24.69 -15.15 19.59
CA ALA A 58 -24.09 -13.85 19.85
C ALA A 58 -22.56 -13.90 19.81
N ASP A 59 -21.94 -14.89 20.46
CA ASP A 59 -20.48 -15.06 20.47
C ASP A 59 -19.95 -15.34 19.06
N ALA A 60 -20.63 -16.19 18.28
CA ALA A 60 -20.28 -16.46 16.89
C ALA A 60 -20.41 -15.20 16.02
N ALA A 61 -21.47 -14.42 16.20
CA ALA A 61 -21.69 -13.17 15.47
C ALA A 61 -20.63 -12.11 15.80
N ALA A 62 -20.32 -11.92 17.09
CA ALA A 62 -19.25 -11.01 17.52
C ALA A 62 -17.89 -11.45 16.95
N TYR A 63 -17.60 -12.76 16.99
CA TYR A 63 -16.36 -13.30 16.44
C TYR A 63 -16.26 -13.07 14.93
N ALA A 64 -17.32 -13.35 14.17
CA ALA A 64 -17.34 -13.21 12.73
C ALA A 64 -17.21 -11.76 12.26
N GLY A 65 -17.90 -10.81 12.88
CA GLY A 65 -17.75 -9.40 12.52
C GLY A 65 -16.37 -8.84 12.90
N ALA A 66 -15.83 -9.20 14.07
CA ALA A 66 -14.46 -8.84 14.44
C ALA A 66 -13.42 -9.49 13.51
N ALA A 67 -13.66 -10.71 13.03
CA ALA A 67 -12.81 -11.37 12.05
C ALA A 67 -12.75 -10.59 10.73
N THR A 68 -13.90 -10.13 10.22
CA THR A 68 -13.96 -9.29 9.01
C THR A 68 -13.22 -7.97 9.22
N GLN A 69 -13.38 -7.29 10.36
CA GLN A 69 -12.63 -6.08 10.68
C GLN A 69 -11.11 -6.33 10.72
N ALA A 70 -10.68 -7.42 11.35
CA ALA A 70 -9.27 -7.77 11.42
C ALA A 70 -8.66 -8.03 10.03
N ARG A 71 -9.42 -8.65 9.11
CA ARG A 71 -9.02 -8.83 7.71
C ARG A 71 -8.84 -7.50 6.99
N GLN A 72 -9.80 -6.58 7.15
CA GLN A 72 -9.73 -5.24 6.55
C GLN A 72 -8.54 -4.43 7.09
N LEU A 73 -8.27 -4.49 8.39
CA LEU A 73 -7.09 -3.87 9.01
C LEU A 73 -5.79 -4.46 8.45
N ASN A 74 -5.70 -5.79 8.34
CA ASN A 74 -4.56 -6.47 7.70
C ASN A 74 -4.34 -5.96 6.26
N ALA A 75 -5.40 -5.85 5.46
CA ALA A 75 -5.33 -5.30 4.10
C ALA A 75 -4.80 -3.85 4.10
N ILE A 76 -5.28 -2.98 5.00
CA ILE A 76 -4.77 -1.61 5.16
C ILE A 76 -3.28 -1.63 5.47
N SER A 77 -2.82 -2.49 6.40
CA SER A 77 -1.41 -2.58 6.73
C SER A 77 -0.54 -3.08 5.58
N TYR A 78 -1.02 -4.01 4.76
CA TYR A 78 -0.28 -4.48 3.59
C TYR A 78 -0.13 -3.38 2.54
N LEU A 79 -1.21 -2.62 2.29
CA LEU A 79 -1.18 -1.47 1.39
C LEU A 79 -0.27 -0.36 1.94
N ASN A 80 -0.30 -0.10 3.24
CA ASN A 80 0.56 0.89 3.89
C ASN A 80 2.04 0.51 3.76
N TYR A 81 2.36 -0.77 3.94
CA TYR A 81 3.70 -1.27 3.70
C TYR A 81 4.10 -1.20 2.21
N ASP A 82 3.17 -1.46 1.29
CA ASP A 82 3.44 -1.28 -0.15
C ASP A 82 3.77 0.18 -0.47
N MET A 83 3.06 1.16 0.09
CA MET A 83 3.38 2.59 -0.11
C MET A 83 4.82 2.92 0.32
N ARG A 84 5.25 2.37 1.45
CA ARG A 84 6.63 2.48 1.93
C ARG A 84 7.61 1.79 0.98
N ARG A 85 7.26 0.60 0.48
CA ARG A 85 8.05 -0.15 -0.50
C ARG A 85 8.26 0.62 -1.79
N GLN A 86 7.22 1.30 -2.29
CA GLN A 86 7.34 2.14 -3.49
C GLN A 86 8.24 3.36 -3.26
N TYR A 87 8.20 3.94 -2.06
CA TYR A 87 9.13 5.01 -1.70
C TYR A 87 10.59 4.52 -1.68
N LYS A 88 10.86 3.34 -1.11
CA LYS A 88 12.19 2.71 -1.17
C LYS A 88 12.61 2.37 -2.60
N LYS A 89 11.68 1.88 -3.43
CA LYS A 89 11.90 1.61 -4.87
C LYS A 89 12.28 2.89 -5.61
N PHE A 90 11.58 3.99 -5.34
CA PHE A 90 11.92 5.30 -5.87
C PHE A 90 13.32 5.73 -5.42
N LEU A 91 13.64 5.65 -4.13
CA LEU A 91 14.97 6.02 -3.64
C LEU A 91 16.08 5.13 -4.21
N PHE A 92 15.86 3.83 -4.37
CA PHE A 92 16.80 2.97 -5.08
C PHE A 92 17.05 3.47 -6.50
N ARG A 93 15.98 3.75 -7.25
CA ARG A 93 16.12 4.27 -8.63
C ARG A 93 16.83 5.62 -8.62
N TYR A 94 16.41 6.53 -7.77
CA TYR A 94 16.94 7.88 -7.70
C TYR A 94 18.41 7.92 -7.25
N VAL A 95 18.73 7.27 -6.12
CA VAL A 95 20.05 7.31 -5.49
C VAL A 95 21.02 6.35 -6.17
N PHE A 96 20.63 5.09 -6.34
CA PHE A 96 21.53 4.07 -6.86
C PHE A 96 21.58 4.14 -8.39
N VAL A 97 20.43 4.05 -9.07
CA VAL A 97 20.40 3.99 -10.53
C VAL A 97 20.70 5.35 -11.16
N GLY A 98 20.17 6.43 -10.60
CA GLY A 98 20.40 7.79 -11.07
C GLY A 98 21.87 8.21 -10.97
N SER A 99 22.60 7.70 -9.97
CA SER A 99 24.01 8.04 -9.76
C SER A 99 24.99 7.12 -10.51
N MET A 100 24.51 6.14 -11.30
CA MET A 100 25.40 5.20 -12.00
C MET A 100 26.33 5.88 -13.01
N GLY A 101 25.94 7.06 -13.52
CA GLY A 101 26.76 7.88 -14.40
C GLY A 101 27.84 8.70 -13.68
N SER A 102 27.87 8.73 -12.34
CA SER A 102 28.83 9.56 -11.61
C SER A 102 30.22 8.90 -11.53
N PRO A 103 31.32 9.66 -11.69
CA PRO A 103 32.68 9.19 -11.48
C PRO A 103 32.83 8.60 -10.10
N GLY A 104 33.43 7.43 -10.07
CA GLY A 104 33.65 6.71 -8.83
C GLY A 104 32.42 6.07 -8.22
N PHE A 105 31.26 6.08 -8.88
CA PHE A 105 30.15 5.25 -8.47
C PHE A 105 30.46 3.75 -8.66
N PRO A 106 30.20 2.89 -7.66
CA PRO A 106 30.26 3.13 -6.21
C PRO A 106 31.66 2.96 -5.59
N ASN A 107 32.71 2.70 -6.40
CA ASN A 107 33.97 2.10 -5.93
C ASN A 107 35.24 2.96 -6.00
N ASN A 108 35.27 4.19 -6.53
CA ASN A 108 36.55 4.88 -6.74
C ASN A 108 36.85 6.05 -5.79
N ALA A 109 36.09 6.23 -4.71
CA ALA A 109 36.66 6.95 -3.56
C ALA A 109 37.78 6.05 -3.02
N ASP A 110 39.02 6.52 -3.10
CA ASP A 110 40.19 5.88 -2.48
C ASP A 110 39.78 5.36 -1.08
N PRO A 111 40.09 4.12 -0.67
CA PRO A 111 39.81 3.68 0.70
C PRO A 111 40.48 4.57 1.76
N ALA A 112 41.50 5.36 1.41
CA ALA A 112 42.05 6.42 2.25
C ALA A 112 41.18 7.69 2.31
N ASP A 113 40.29 7.89 1.34
CA ASP A 113 39.31 8.96 1.33
C ASP A 113 38.14 8.60 2.24
N THR A 114 38.26 9.05 3.49
CA THR A 114 37.23 8.93 4.52
C THR A 114 36.01 9.82 4.26
N SER A 115 36.03 10.63 3.18
CA SER A 115 34.89 11.43 2.74
C SER A 115 33.72 10.53 2.31
N PRO A 116 32.58 10.54 3.01
CA PRO A 116 31.39 9.82 2.58
C PRO A 116 30.69 10.66 1.51
N GLN A 117 31.22 10.74 0.28
CA GLN A 117 30.62 11.63 -0.72
C GLN A 117 30.43 10.98 -2.08
N TYR A 118 29.17 11.07 -2.53
CA TYR A 118 28.81 11.12 -3.93
C TYR A 118 29.35 12.43 -4.48
N ASP A 119 30.63 12.49 -4.84
CA ASP A 119 31.17 13.69 -5.45
C ASP A 119 30.76 13.70 -6.93
N PHE A 120 29.72 14.48 -7.26
CA PHE A 120 29.61 14.99 -8.63
C PHE A 120 30.62 16.14 -8.79
N PRO A 121 31.63 16.02 -9.66
CA PRO A 121 32.51 17.12 -10.05
C PRO A 121 31.73 18.37 -10.44
N LYS A 122 31.83 19.45 -9.66
CA LYS A 122 31.55 20.79 -10.16
C LYS A 122 32.86 21.50 -10.42
N LEU A 123 33.10 21.98 -11.63
CA LEU A 123 34.26 22.83 -11.89
C LEU A 123 33.96 24.23 -11.32
N ASP A 124 34.58 24.59 -10.18
CA ASP A 124 34.60 25.95 -9.65
C ASP A 124 35.68 26.76 -10.38
N TYR A 125 35.23 27.61 -11.29
CA TYR A 125 36.08 28.48 -12.10
C TYR A 125 36.57 29.74 -11.37
N LYS A 126 36.19 29.98 -10.11
CA LYS A 126 36.55 31.22 -9.38
C LYS A 126 38.05 31.42 -9.18
N SER A 127 38.88 30.37 -9.22
CA SER A 127 40.32 30.46 -8.94
C SER A 127 41.25 30.51 -10.16
N GLY A 128 40.74 30.65 -11.40
CA GLY A 128 41.59 30.58 -12.61
C GLY A 128 42.13 29.18 -12.94
N ASN A 129 42.17 28.29 -11.94
CA ASN A 129 42.24 26.84 -12.08
C ASN A 129 40.90 26.26 -11.63
N PRO A 130 40.16 25.54 -12.50
CA PRO A 130 38.89 24.96 -12.11
C PRO A 130 39.11 23.88 -11.04
N LYS A 131 38.60 24.09 -9.82
CA LYS A 131 38.62 23.08 -8.76
C LYS A 131 37.34 22.26 -8.81
N LEU A 132 37.44 20.94 -8.76
CA LEU A 132 36.27 20.08 -8.51
C LEU A 132 35.72 20.35 -7.10
N VAL A 133 34.52 20.89 -7.00
CA VAL A 133 33.72 20.95 -5.76
C VAL A 133 32.67 19.85 -5.86
N GLY A 134 32.72 18.87 -4.95
CA GLY A 134 31.78 17.77 -4.91
C GLY A 134 30.38 18.20 -4.51
N ILE A 135 29.37 17.83 -5.30
CA ILE A 135 27.96 18.08 -4.95
C ILE A 135 27.42 16.87 -4.21
N LYS A 136 27.17 17.03 -2.91
CA LYS A 136 26.78 15.96 -1.97
C LYS A 136 25.32 15.50 -2.08
N VAL A 137 24.68 15.63 -3.23
CA VAL A 137 23.32 15.14 -3.46
C VAL A 137 23.34 14.09 -4.58
N PRO A 138 22.51 13.03 -4.50
CA PRO A 138 22.28 12.14 -5.62
C PRO A 138 21.65 12.96 -6.75
N VAL A 139 22.12 12.74 -7.96
CA VAL A 139 21.63 13.44 -9.15
C VAL A 139 21.29 12.38 -10.18
N VAL A 140 20.12 12.50 -10.81
CA VAL A 140 19.80 11.64 -11.94
C VAL A 140 20.68 12.01 -13.12
N CYS A 141 21.63 11.14 -13.44
CA CYS A 141 22.37 11.18 -14.70
C CYS A 141 22.63 9.79 -15.27
N ILE A 142 21.97 9.50 -16.40
CA ILE A 142 22.03 8.19 -17.06
C ILE A 142 22.83 8.33 -18.35
N PRO A 143 24.03 7.75 -18.45
CA PRO A 143 24.85 7.88 -19.65
C PRO A 143 24.20 7.15 -20.84
N LEU A 144 24.11 7.83 -21.98
CA LEU A 144 23.59 7.25 -23.23
C LEU A 144 24.62 6.44 -24.03
N THR A 145 25.89 6.44 -23.64
CA THR A 145 26.97 5.84 -24.45
C THR A 145 27.21 4.38 -24.08
N THR A 146 27.11 3.50 -25.08
CA THR A 146 27.35 2.05 -24.98
C THR A 146 28.83 1.67 -24.80
N ALA A 147 29.76 2.60 -25.04
CA ALA A 147 31.18 2.39 -24.82
C ALA A 147 31.51 2.59 -23.34
N GLY A 148 31.60 1.50 -22.59
CA GLY A 148 31.88 1.43 -21.15
C GLY A 148 33.23 1.97 -20.68
N LYS A 149 33.67 3.13 -21.17
CA LYS A 149 34.74 3.90 -20.54
C LYS A 149 34.14 4.58 -19.31
N SER A 150 34.49 4.05 -18.14
CA SER A 150 34.00 4.46 -16.81
C SER A 150 34.25 5.92 -16.43
N ASN A 151 34.93 6.71 -17.27
CA ASN A 151 35.49 8.01 -16.90
C ASN A 151 34.80 9.20 -17.59
N ASP A 152 33.95 8.98 -18.60
CA ASP A 152 33.37 10.07 -19.43
C ASP A 152 31.86 10.29 -19.22
N ASN A 153 31.27 9.65 -18.21
CA ASN A 153 29.82 9.74 -18.01
C ASN A 153 29.44 11.05 -17.31
N CYS A 154 28.49 11.74 -17.94
CA CYS A 154 27.75 12.89 -17.42
C CYS A 154 28.54 14.19 -17.12
N LEU A 155 29.83 14.13 -16.82
CA LEU A 155 30.53 15.28 -16.24
C LEU A 155 31.46 16.01 -17.18
N ASN A 156 31.90 15.38 -18.27
CA ASN A 156 32.72 16.04 -19.27
C ASN A 156 32.47 15.42 -20.64
N VAL A 157 31.41 15.85 -21.32
CA VAL A 157 31.44 15.84 -22.79
C VAL A 157 32.32 17.02 -23.23
N ASN A 158 33.62 16.92 -22.93
CA ASN A 158 34.64 17.83 -23.46
C ASN A 158 34.86 17.43 -24.91
N LEU A 159 33.89 17.76 -25.75
CA LEU A 159 34.13 17.79 -27.18
C LEU A 159 35.00 19.03 -27.40
N PRO A 160 36.27 18.86 -27.85
CA PRO A 160 37.12 20.00 -28.11
C PRO A 160 36.39 20.94 -29.06
N ASP A 161 36.28 22.21 -28.69
CA ASP A 161 35.76 23.25 -29.58
C ASP A 161 36.76 23.46 -30.73
N THR A 162 36.70 22.56 -31.70
CA THR A 162 37.50 22.61 -32.92
C THR A 162 37.21 23.89 -33.72
N SER A 163 36.07 24.56 -33.46
CA SER A 163 35.71 25.78 -34.17
C SER A 163 36.63 26.94 -33.85
N ASP A 164 37.08 27.10 -32.60
CA ASP A 164 37.92 28.22 -32.20
C ASP A 164 39.36 28.03 -32.69
N ALA A 165 39.87 26.80 -32.61
CA ALA A 165 41.16 26.44 -33.20
C ALA A 165 41.18 26.64 -34.72
N ILE A 166 40.07 26.35 -35.41
CA ILE A 166 39.94 26.52 -36.86
C ILE A 166 39.71 28.00 -37.24
N ARG A 167 38.88 28.74 -36.49
CA ARG A 167 38.63 30.18 -36.68
C ARG A 167 39.90 31.02 -36.48
N THR A 168 40.75 30.65 -35.53
CA THR A 168 42.01 31.36 -35.26
C THR A 168 43.14 30.99 -36.22
N SER A 169 43.14 29.76 -36.77
CA SER A 169 44.15 29.32 -37.75
C SER A 169 43.83 29.75 -39.19
N ILE A 170 42.57 29.99 -39.51
CA ILE A 170 42.17 30.63 -40.78
C ILE A 170 42.30 32.15 -40.58
N GLY A 171 43.52 32.67 -40.80
CA GLY A 171 43.78 34.11 -40.79
C GLY A 171 42.81 34.85 -41.72
N THR A 172 42.49 36.11 -41.37
CA THR A 172 41.52 37.00 -42.04
C THR A 172 41.71 37.24 -43.54
N GLY A 173 42.75 36.68 -44.15
CA GLY A 173 43.06 36.78 -45.58
C GLY A 173 42.63 35.55 -46.38
N GLY A 174 41.39 35.56 -46.88
CA GLY A 174 40.94 34.70 -47.98
C GLY A 174 39.97 33.57 -47.60
N LEU A 175 38.68 33.91 -47.47
CA LEU A 175 37.60 32.94 -47.45
C LEU A 175 37.47 32.29 -48.85
N ASN A 176 38.21 31.21 -49.09
CA ASN A 176 37.93 30.36 -50.24
C ASN A 176 36.62 29.57 -49.98
N ALA A 177 36.02 29.01 -51.04
CA ALA A 177 34.78 28.23 -50.92
C ALA A 177 34.91 27.00 -49.99
N ILE A 178 36.12 26.45 -49.85
CA ILE A 178 36.43 25.31 -48.96
C ILE A 178 36.35 25.75 -47.49
N THR A 179 36.84 26.95 -47.17
CA THR A 179 36.79 27.54 -45.83
C THR A 179 35.37 27.78 -45.37
N ARG A 180 34.48 28.29 -46.25
CA ARG A 180 33.05 28.43 -45.95
C ARG A 180 32.39 27.07 -45.72
N SER A 181 32.63 26.10 -46.61
CA SER A 181 32.09 24.74 -46.46
C SER A 181 32.56 24.08 -45.16
N LEU A 182 33.83 24.26 -44.77
CA LEU A 182 34.36 23.76 -43.51
C LEU A 182 33.71 24.44 -42.30
N LEU A 183 33.53 25.77 -42.32
CA LEU A 183 32.83 26.51 -41.28
C LEU A 183 31.36 26.08 -41.14
N ASP A 184 30.67 25.84 -42.25
CA ASP A 184 29.28 25.35 -42.25
C ASP A 184 29.17 23.92 -41.67
N ASN A 185 30.12 23.05 -42.00
CA ASN A 185 30.22 21.72 -41.40
C ASN A 185 30.53 21.79 -39.90
N ILE A 186 31.42 22.68 -39.46
CA ILE A 186 31.73 22.89 -38.05
C ILE A 186 30.51 23.43 -37.28
N ASN A 187 29.82 24.43 -37.81
CA ASN A 187 28.59 24.96 -37.21
C ASN A 187 27.51 23.86 -37.12
N SER A 188 27.42 22.98 -38.12
CA SER A 188 26.50 21.83 -38.10
C SER A 188 26.87 20.81 -37.02
N ILE A 189 28.16 20.51 -36.85
CA ILE A 189 28.67 19.66 -35.77
C ILE A 189 28.39 20.29 -34.40
N GLN A 190 28.65 21.58 -34.21
CA GLN A 190 28.34 22.28 -32.96
C GLN A 190 26.85 22.26 -32.63
N ASN A 191 26.00 22.51 -33.62
CA ASN A 191 24.55 22.44 -33.44
C ASN A 191 24.09 21.01 -33.09
N LEU A 192 24.74 19.99 -33.65
CA LEU A 192 24.47 18.60 -33.30
C LEU A 192 24.88 18.30 -31.85
N GLN A 193 26.07 18.74 -31.43
CA GLN A 193 26.55 18.57 -30.06
C GLN A 193 25.64 19.26 -29.04
N ASN A 194 25.21 20.49 -29.33
CA ASN A 194 24.27 21.23 -28.50
C ASN A 194 22.95 20.48 -28.31
N ARG A 195 22.43 19.88 -29.38
CA ARG A 195 21.20 19.09 -29.33
C ARG A 195 21.38 17.79 -28.56
N LEU A 196 22.51 17.09 -28.74
CA LEU A 196 22.81 15.87 -28.00
C LEU A 196 22.89 16.15 -26.49
N CYS A 197 23.53 17.26 -26.11
CA CYS A 197 23.59 17.66 -24.70
C CYS A 197 22.22 18.05 -24.16
N GLN A 198 21.45 18.87 -24.88
CA GLN A 198 20.09 19.19 -24.47
C GLN A 198 19.22 17.92 -24.33
N SER A 199 19.30 17.01 -25.30
CA SER A 199 18.56 15.75 -25.31
C SER A 199 18.95 14.84 -24.14
N GLN A 200 20.23 14.81 -23.74
CA GLN A 200 20.68 14.09 -22.56
C GLN A 200 20.07 14.67 -21.27
N GLY A 201 20.03 16.00 -21.14
CA GLY A 201 19.38 16.68 -20.01
C GLY A 201 17.87 16.41 -19.97
N GLU A 202 17.20 16.50 -21.11
CA GLU A 202 15.77 16.18 -21.27
C GLU A 202 15.49 14.71 -20.92
N MET A 203 16.38 13.78 -21.30
CA MET A 203 16.23 12.38 -20.95
C MET A 203 16.40 12.12 -19.45
N ASN A 204 17.41 12.73 -18.80
CA ASN A 204 17.59 12.60 -17.35
C ASN A 204 16.33 13.08 -16.60
N LEU A 205 15.78 14.21 -17.05
CA LEU A 205 14.54 14.77 -16.53
C LEU A 205 13.36 13.84 -16.80
N PHE A 206 13.23 13.33 -18.02
CA PHE A 206 12.18 12.38 -18.39
C PHE A 206 12.21 11.12 -17.50
N VAL A 207 13.39 10.56 -17.24
CA VAL A 207 13.53 9.38 -16.37
C VAL A 207 13.14 9.71 -14.93
N LEU A 208 13.57 10.85 -14.40
CA LEU A 208 13.16 11.30 -13.07
C LEU A 208 11.64 11.48 -12.98
N LEU A 209 11.04 12.19 -13.93
CA LEU A 209 9.60 12.38 -14.01
C LEU A 209 8.87 11.05 -14.15
N THR A 210 9.44 10.09 -14.88
CA THR A 210 8.87 8.76 -15.02
C THR A 210 8.88 7.99 -13.69
N TRP A 211 9.97 8.04 -12.93
CA TRP A 211 10.04 7.42 -11.61
C TRP A 211 9.07 8.02 -10.60
N LEU A 212 8.72 9.30 -10.77
CA LEU A 212 7.77 9.99 -9.90
C LEU A 212 6.31 9.81 -10.37
N PHE A 213 6.02 9.92 -11.67
CA PHE A 213 4.68 10.25 -12.17
C PHE A 213 4.11 9.31 -13.24
N ARG A 214 4.86 8.31 -13.71
CA ARG A 214 4.37 7.44 -14.80
C ARG A 214 3.18 6.57 -14.33
N GLY A 215 2.06 6.63 -15.06
CA GLY A 215 0.86 5.80 -14.82
C GLY A 215 0.79 4.50 -15.64
N ASP A 216 1.94 3.90 -15.95
CA ASP A 216 2.08 2.68 -16.77
C ASP A 216 1.70 2.88 -18.25
N LEU A 217 2.51 3.66 -18.98
CA LEU A 217 2.44 3.69 -20.45
C LEU A 217 2.70 2.30 -21.02
N SER A 218 1.89 1.89 -22.00
CA SER A 218 2.12 0.64 -22.72
C SER A 218 3.52 0.64 -23.35
N THR A 219 4.12 -0.54 -23.50
CA THR A 219 5.42 -0.68 -24.19
C THR A 219 5.40 0.03 -25.55
N ALA A 220 4.27 0.03 -26.25
CA ALA A 220 4.07 0.72 -27.51
C ALA A 220 4.25 2.25 -27.41
N GLN A 221 3.76 2.91 -26.36
CA GLN A 221 3.91 4.36 -26.19
C GLN A 221 5.36 4.73 -25.88
N LEU A 222 6.05 3.94 -25.05
CA LEU A 222 7.47 4.14 -24.79
C LEU A 222 8.31 3.89 -26.04
N THR A 223 8.00 2.84 -26.80
CA THR A 223 8.64 2.57 -28.09
C THR A 223 8.37 3.71 -29.07
N ALA A 224 7.16 4.26 -29.12
CA ALA A 224 6.84 5.40 -29.98
C ALA A 224 7.67 6.65 -29.60
N LEU A 225 7.77 6.96 -28.30
CA LEU A 225 8.59 8.07 -27.81
C LEU A 225 10.06 7.88 -28.19
N LEU A 226 10.61 6.69 -27.96
CA LEU A 226 11.99 6.37 -28.30
C LEU A 226 12.21 6.41 -29.82
N THR A 227 11.24 5.95 -30.60
CA THR A 227 11.27 6.03 -32.07
C THR A 227 11.26 7.48 -32.55
N GLU A 228 10.50 8.38 -31.92
CA GLU A 228 10.51 9.80 -32.28
C GLU A 228 11.83 10.48 -31.89
N LEU A 229 12.37 10.19 -30.70
CA LEU A 229 13.70 10.66 -30.29
C LEU A 229 14.78 10.20 -31.27
N GLN A 230 14.66 8.98 -31.78
CA GLN A 230 15.55 8.47 -32.81
C GLN A 230 15.35 9.09 -34.17
N LYS A 231 14.11 9.28 -34.63
CA LYS A 231 13.87 9.97 -35.91
C LYS A 231 14.47 11.37 -35.85
N ALA A 232 14.32 12.05 -34.72
CA ALA A 232 14.98 13.32 -34.45
C ALA A 232 16.52 13.18 -34.52
N ASN A 233 17.09 12.13 -33.92
CA ASN A 233 18.54 11.90 -33.95
C ASN A 233 19.09 11.50 -35.35
N ALA A 234 18.40 10.61 -36.06
CA ALA A 234 18.78 10.11 -37.39
C ALA A 234 18.65 11.20 -38.46
N ALA A 235 17.56 11.98 -38.42
CA ALA A 235 17.40 13.15 -39.30
C ALA A 235 18.47 14.22 -39.07
N GLN A 236 19.11 14.23 -37.89
CA GLN A 236 20.10 15.24 -37.52
C GLN A 236 21.55 14.79 -37.73
N THR A 237 21.86 13.52 -37.46
CA THR A 237 23.23 12.98 -37.56
C THR A 237 23.56 12.47 -38.97
N GLY A 238 22.55 12.09 -39.75
CA GLY A 238 22.76 11.35 -41.00
C GLY A 238 23.34 9.94 -40.79
N ILE A 239 23.50 9.51 -39.53
CA ILE A 239 24.03 8.19 -39.17
C ILE A 239 22.82 7.32 -38.80
N PRO A 240 22.53 6.27 -39.57
CA PRO A 240 21.51 5.32 -39.18
C PRO A 240 21.97 4.58 -37.91
N VAL A 241 21.28 4.83 -36.80
CA VAL A 241 21.42 4.00 -35.59
C VAL A 241 20.93 2.61 -35.96
N SER A 242 21.72 1.58 -35.67
CA SER A 242 21.28 0.22 -35.96
C SER A 242 20.01 -0.11 -35.17
N ASN A 243 19.05 -0.81 -35.78
CA ASN A 243 17.84 -1.26 -35.08
C ASN A 243 18.16 -2.09 -33.83
N GLN A 244 19.33 -2.73 -33.80
CA GLN A 244 19.79 -3.55 -32.67
C GLN A 244 20.22 -2.70 -31.46
N GLU A 245 20.98 -1.62 -31.66
CA GLU A 245 21.38 -0.71 -30.57
C GLU A 245 20.16 0.01 -29.99
N LEU A 246 19.20 0.37 -30.84
CA LEU A 246 17.93 0.90 -30.39
C LEU A 246 17.18 -0.07 -29.50
N GLN A 247 17.06 -1.32 -29.95
CA GLN A 247 16.33 -2.34 -29.22
C GLN A 247 16.99 -2.61 -27.88
N ALA A 248 18.32 -2.57 -27.80
CA ALA A 248 19.04 -2.65 -26.53
C ALA A 248 18.77 -1.42 -25.64
N ALA A 249 18.75 -0.20 -26.19
CA ALA A 249 18.52 1.04 -25.44
C ALA A 249 17.08 1.15 -24.89
N THR A 250 16.06 1.15 -25.74
CA THR A 250 15.09 0.05 -25.73
C THR A 250 14.74 -0.62 -24.40
N GLU A 251 15.16 -1.88 -24.36
CA GLU A 251 15.02 -2.83 -23.27
C GLU A 251 15.68 -2.33 -21.98
N ALA A 252 16.80 -1.61 -22.07
CA ALA A 252 17.48 -1.02 -20.91
C ALA A 252 16.61 0.05 -20.25
N ILE A 253 16.17 1.07 -21.00
CA ILE A 253 15.27 2.13 -20.53
C ILE A 253 13.98 1.51 -20.01
N GLN A 254 13.37 0.59 -20.76
CA GLN A 254 12.20 -0.16 -20.31
C GLN A 254 12.43 -0.79 -18.94
N GLY A 255 13.57 -1.44 -18.70
CA GLY A 255 13.93 -2.00 -17.40
C GLY A 255 14.05 -0.96 -16.28
N LEU A 256 14.61 0.22 -16.59
CA LEU A 256 14.80 1.32 -15.63
C LEU A 256 13.48 2.00 -15.25
N VAL A 257 12.56 2.10 -16.20
CA VAL A 257 11.30 2.84 -16.03
C VAL A 257 10.07 1.96 -15.84
N LYS A 258 10.22 0.64 -15.76
CA LYS A 258 9.09 -0.30 -15.66
C LYS A 258 8.23 -0.07 -14.41
N GLY A 259 6.91 -0.17 -14.60
CA GLY A 259 5.91 -0.07 -13.54
C GLY A 259 5.50 1.36 -13.23
N LEU A 260 4.60 1.49 -12.25
CA LEU A 260 4.08 2.78 -11.85
C LEU A 260 5.15 3.63 -11.14
N GLY A 261 5.06 4.94 -11.35
CA GLY A 261 5.82 5.93 -10.60
C GLY A 261 5.34 6.02 -9.14
N LEU A 262 6.16 6.67 -8.30
CA LEU A 262 5.90 6.83 -6.87
C LEU A 262 4.50 7.37 -6.57
N TYR A 263 4.11 8.48 -7.22
CA TYR A 263 2.83 9.14 -6.98
C TYR A 263 1.66 8.27 -7.44
N PRO A 264 1.49 7.90 -8.73
CA PRO A 264 0.35 7.11 -9.16
C PRO A 264 0.14 5.85 -8.31
N ARG A 265 1.20 5.10 -8.00
CA ARG A 265 1.10 3.88 -7.21
C ARG A 265 0.64 4.16 -5.77
N ASN A 266 1.24 5.13 -5.10
CA ASN A 266 0.88 5.43 -3.71
C ASN A 266 -0.48 6.10 -3.58
N ILE A 267 -0.91 6.84 -4.60
CA ILE A 267 -2.26 7.40 -4.69
C ILE A 267 -3.29 6.28 -4.81
N ILE A 268 -3.07 5.30 -5.69
CA ILE A 268 -3.93 4.12 -5.82
C ILE A 268 -4.01 3.35 -4.49
N ASN A 269 -2.88 3.08 -3.86
CA ASN A 269 -2.85 2.41 -2.56
C ASN A 269 -3.59 3.21 -1.47
N LEU A 270 -3.44 4.54 -1.45
CA LEU A 270 -4.13 5.39 -0.49
C LEU A 270 -5.64 5.39 -0.73
N MET A 271 -6.12 5.41 -1.97
CA MET A 271 -7.55 5.28 -2.28
C MET A 271 -8.11 3.93 -1.81
N ARG A 272 -7.36 2.83 -1.94
CA ARG A 272 -7.74 1.52 -1.39
C ARG A 272 -7.81 1.54 0.14
N ILE A 273 -6.83 2.17 0.79
CA ILE A 273 -6.81 2.34 2.25
C ILE A 273 -8.01 3.16 2.72
N GLU A 274 -8.35 4.25 2.05
CA GLU A 274 -9.50 5.08 2.38
C GLU A 274 -10.81 4.31 2.19
N THR A 275 -10.93 3.51 1.14
CA THR A 275 -12.08 2.62 0.94
C THR A 275 -12.24 1.61 2.07
N LEU A 276 -11.15 0.94 2.46
CA LEU A 276 -11.16 -0.03 3.57
C LEU A 276 -11.44 0.65 4.92
N ARG A 277 -10.95 1.87 5.13
CA ARG A 277 -11.29 2.71 6.29
C ARG A 277 -12.78 3.01 6.31
N ASP A 278 -13.37 3.35 5.17
CA ASP A 278 -14.78 3.66 5.06
C ASP A 278 -15.65 2.40 5.35
N PHE A 279 -15.21 1.21 4.94
CA PHE A 279 -15.85 -0.05 5.35
C PHE A 279 -15.77 -0.31 6.85
N LEU A 280 -14.62 -0.03 7.48
CA LEU A 280 -14.47 -0.16 8.93
C LEU A 280 -15.36 0.83 9.68
N ASN A 281 -15.46 2.06 9.17
CA ASN A 281 -16.29 3.13 9.71
C ASN A 281 -17.72 3.14 9.16
N GLU A 282 -18.17 2.05 8.53
CA GLU A 282 -19.56 1.92 8.11
C GLU A 282 -20.44 2.06 9.36
N PRO A 283 -21.47 2.93 9.35
CA PRO A 283 -22.32 3.19 10.51
C PRO A 283 -22.91 1.91 11.09
N LYS A 284 -23.11 1.89 12.41
CA LYS A 284 -23.75 0.76 13.07
C LYS A 284 -25.18 0.59 12.56
N ASP A 285 -25.62 -0.65 12.40
CA ASP A 285 -27.02 -0.97 12.09
C ASP A 285 -27.71 -1.55 13.34
N SER A 286 -28.76 -0.87 13.82
CA SER A 286 -29.46 -1.22 15.06
C SER A 286 -30.42 -2.41 14.92
N GLU A 287 -30.76 -2.82 13.71
CA GLU A 287 -31.63 -3.98 13.49
C GLU A 287 -31.38 -4.58 12.11
N ILE A 288 -30.71 -5.74 12.09
CA ILE A 288 -30.43 -6.55 10.91
C ILE A 288 -31.36 -7.76 10.96
N THR A 289 -32.33 -7.79 10.05
CA THR A 289 -33.27 -8.90 9.85
C THR A 289 -32.84 -9.74 8.65
N LEU A 290 -33.44 -10.93 8.49
CA LEU A 290 -33.16 -11.81 7.35
C LEU A 290 -33.41 -11.11 6.00
N ASP A 291 -34.54 -10.41 5.87
CA ASP A 291 -34.89 -9.68 4.63
C ASP A 291 -33.88 -8.57 4.34
N LYS A 292 -33.42 -7.85 5.38
CA LYS A 292 -32.42 -6.79 5.25
C LYS A 292 -31.05 -7.35 4.87
N ALA A 293 -30.64 -8.46 5.48
CA ALA A 293 -29.41 -9.16 5.10
C ALA A 293 -29.45 -9.64 3.63
N GLN A 294 -30.54 -10.28 3.21
CA GLN A 294 -30.71 -10.70 1.81
C GLN A 294 -30.78 -9.53 0.83
N ALA A 295 -31.35 -8.40 1.23
CA ALA A 295 -31.36 -7.18 0.43
C ALA A 295 -29.94 -6.60 0.27
N TRP A 296 -29.13 -6.63 1.34
CA TRP A 296 -27.73 -6.20 1.30
C TRP A 296 -26.84 -7.12 0.45
N GLU A 297 -27.04 -8.43 0.50
CA GLU A 297 -26.29 -9.37 -0.36
C GLU A 297 -26.52 -9.11 -1.85
N LYS A 298 -27.72 -8.65 -2.21
CA LYS A 298 -28.09 -8.28 -3.58
C LYS A 298 -27.72 -6.84 -3.93
N ALA A 299 -27.30 -6.04 -2.95
CA ALA A 299 -26.95 -4.66 -3.18
C ALA A 299 -25.58 -4.55 -3.88
N PRO A 300 -25.36 -3.54 -4.74
CA PRO A 300 -24.07 -3.31 -5.40
C PRO A 300 -22.89 -3.03 -4.45
N ASN A 301 -23.15 -2.88 -3.16
CA ASN A 301 -22.19 -2.53 -2.11
C ASN A 301 -22.26 -3.52 -0.94
N ALA A 302 -22.58 -4.78 -1.21
CA ALA A 302 -22.65 -5.83 -0.22
C ALA A 302 -21.37 -5.92 0.63
N GLU A 303 -20.21 -5.57 0.05
CA GLU A 303 -18.91 -5.62 0.69
C GLU A 303 -18.73 -4.56 1.79
N ALA A 304 -19.38 -3.40 1.66
CA ALA A 304 -19.45 -2.42 2.74
C ALA A 304 -20.20 -2.98 3.96
N LYS A 305 -21.13 -3.90 3.72
CA LYS A 305 -21.93 -4.58 4.74
C LYS A 305 -21.41 -5.97 5.10
N GLU A 306 -20.23 -6.37 4.60
CA GLU A 306 -19.68 -7.72 4.83
C GLU A 306 -19.58 -8.03 6.33
N ARG A 307 -19.12 -7.07 7.15
CA ARG A 307 -19.02 -7.21 8.61
C ARG A 307 -20.36 -7.61 9.23
N SER A 308 -21.40 -6.84 8.96
CA SER A 308 -22.74 -7.00 9.50
C SER A 308 -23.40 -8.28 8.96
N LEU A 309 -23.20 -8.60 7.68
CA LEU A 309 -23.67 -9.82 7.04
C LEU A 309 -23.04 -11.07 7.66
N GLN A 310 -21.71 -11.08 7.83
CA GLN A 310 -21.00 -12.22 8.43
C GLN A 310 -21.42 -12.42 9.89
N ALA A 311 -21.64 -11.35 10.64
CA ALA A 311 -22.18 -11.43 11.99
C ALA A 311 -23.61 -12.02 12.01
N PHE A 312 -24.49 -11.55 11.12
CA PHE A 312 -25.86 -12.04 11.01
C PHE A 312 -25.92 -13.53 10.64
N HIS A 313 -25.20 -13.94 9.58
CA HIS A 313 -25.17 -15.34 9.14
C HIS A 313 -24.55 -16.26 10.18
N SER A 314 -23.54 -15.79 10.91
CA SER A 314 -22.93 -16.57 11.99
C SER A 314 -23.88 -16.73 13.18
N ALA A 315 -24.66 -15.70 13.53
CA ALA A 315 -25.74 -15.86 14.51
C ALA A 315 -26.79 -16.88 14.02
N LEU A 316 -27.27 -16.71 12.79
CA LEU A 316 -28.31 -17.56 12.22
C LEU A 316 -27.90 -19.03 12.16
N ALA A 317 -26.65 -19.32 11.77
CA ALA A 317 -26.14 -20.68 11.67
C ALA A 317 -25.95 -21.38 13.04
N ASN A 318 -25.83 -20.61 14.12
CA ASN A 318 -25.66 -21.14 15.49
C ASN A 318 -26.96 -21.15 16.30
N LEU A 319 -28.05 -20.65 15.73
CA LEU A 319 -29.39 -20.73 16.33
C LEU A 319 -30.05 -22.06 16.03
N ASN A 320 -30.68 -22.65 17.05
CA ASN A 320 -31.48 -23.85 16.88
C ASN A 320 -32.78 -23.51 16.12
N SER A 321 -32.86 -23.90 14.85
CA SER A 321 -34.01 -23.64 13.97
C SER A 321 -35.30 -24.32 14.41
N ASP A 322 -35.25 -25.34 15.27
CA ASP A 322 -36.45 -25.97 15.82
C ASP A 322 -37.11 -25.11 16.90
N VAL A 323 -36.30 -24.37 17.68
CA VAL A 323 -36.75 -23.55 18.80
C VAL A 323 -37.08 -22.12 18.36
N PHE A 324 -36.26 -21.56 17.47
CA PHE A 324 -36.35 -20.16 17.05
C PHE A 324 -36.94 -20.01 15.64
N ASP A 325 -37.61 -18.89 15.41
CA ASP A 325 -38.00 -18.47 14.05
C ASP A 325 -36.88 -17.62 13.44
N ALA A 326 -36.27 -18.13 12.37
CA ALA A 326 -35.21 -17.44 11.63
C ALA A 326 -35.65 -16.05 11.11
N ASN A 327 -36.93 -15.86 10.81
CA ASN A 327 -37.44 -14.58 10.30
C ASN A 327 -37.55 -13.51 11.39
N LEU A 328 -37.60 -13.94 12.66
CA LEU A 328 -37.68 -13.05 13.82
C LEU A 328 -36.30 -12.75 14.42
N LEU A 329 -35.23 -13.35 13.91
CA LEU A 329 -33.86 -13.03 14.33
C LEU A 329 -33.52 -11.57 14.01
N LYS A 330 -33.07 -10.84 15.03
CA LYS A 330 -32.58 -9.47 14.90
C LYS A 330 -31.16 -9.39 15.46
N VAL A 331 -30.23 -8.89 14.67
CA VAL A 331 -28.86 -8.60 15.11
C VAL A 331 -28.65 -7.09 15.07
N SER A 332 -28.14 -6.52 16.16
CA SER A 332 -27.90 -5.08 16.31
C SER A 332 -26.41 -4.86 16.56
N GLU A 333 -25.75 -4.00 15.79
CA GLU A 333 -24.36 -3.61 16.06
C GLU A 333 -24.31 -2.56 17.17
N LEU A 334 -23.43 -2.74 18.16
CA LEU A 334 -23.28 -1.85 19.32
C LEU A 334 -22.02 -0.96 19.24
N GLN A 335 -21.27 -1.01 18.15
CA GLN A 335 -20.02 -0.25 18.01
C GLN A 335 -20.26 1.25 17.83
N ALA A 336 -19.23 2.07 18.05
CA ALA A 336 -19.27 3.49 17.70
C ALA A 336 -19.30 3.69 16.18
N ASP A 337 -19.91 4.77 15.71
CA ASP A 337 -20.00 5.14 14.29
C ASP A 337 -18.62 5.36 13.63
N HIS A 338 -17.57 5.52 14.45
CA HIS A 338 -16.22 5.75 13.97
C HIS A 338 -15.22 4.86 14.71
N GLN A 339 -14.67 3.85 14.02
CA GLN A 339 -13.77 2.87 14.61
C GLN A 339 -12.29 3.26 14.47
N ILE A 340 -11.93 3.88 13.34
CA ILE A 340 -10.54 4.19 13.01
C ILE A 340 -10.38 5.53 12.31
N THR A 341 -9.44 6.33 12.81
CA THR A 341 -8.96 7.54 12.13
C THR A 341 -7.57 7.28 11.57
N LEU A 342 -7.42 7.45 10.26
CA LEU A 342 -6.13 7.35 9.57
C LEU A 342 -5.63 8.72 9.18
N ASN A 343 -4.44 9.07 9.65
CA ASN A 343 -3.74 10.28 9.27
C ASN A 343 -2.79 9.97 8.10
N ARG A 344 -2.85 10.78 7.04
CA ARG A 344 -1.96 10.63 5.88
C ARG A 344 -0.53 11.03 6.27
N VAL A 345 0.45 10.24 5.85
CA VAL A 345 1.88 10.60 5.96
C VAL A 345 2.34 11.13 4.62
N LEU A 346 2.52 12.44 4.56
CA LEU A 346 2.97 13.17 3.37
C LEU A 346 4.40 13.64 3.61
N ILE A 347 5.26 13.51 2.59
CA ILE A 347 6.63 14.02 2.64
C ILE A 347 6.88 15.00 1.51
N ASP A 348 7.71 16.00 1.80
CA ASP A 348 8.28 16.90 0.81
C ASP A 348 9.75 16.52 0.63
N PHE A 349 10.21 16.41 -0.62
CA PHE A 349 11.62 16.18 -0.93
C PHE A 349 12.01 16.84 -2.26
N ASN A 350 13.29 17.19 -2.39
CA ASN A 350 13.84 17.64 -3.66
C ASN A 350 14.56 16.47 -4.33
N ALA A 351 14.18 16.18 -5.58
CA ALA A 351 14.92 15.27 -6.44
C ALA A 351 15.76 16.10 -7.42
N TYR A 352 17.04 15.84 -7.51
CA TYR A 352 17.96 16.60 -8.34
C TYR A 352 18.20 15.86 -9.66
N VAL A 353 18.20 16.63 -10.74
CA VAL A 353 18.49 16.13 -12.08
C VAL A 353 19.61 16.95 -12.71
N GLN A 354 20.47 16.26 -13.44
CA GLN A 354 21.50 16.93 -14.21
C GLN A 354 20.93 17.34 -15.56
N LEU A 355 20.79 18.65 -15.75
CA LEU A 355 20.53 19.24 -17.04
C LEU A 355 21.84 19.59 -17.72
N MET A 356 21.80 19.56 -19.05
CA MET A 356 22.92 20.00 -19.87
C MET A 356 22.37 21.03 -20.85
N SER A 357 22.92 22.23 -20.81
CA SER A 357 22.59 23.30 -21.74
C SER A 357 23.85 23.91 -22.31
N ASN A 358 23.80 24.31 -23.57
CA ASN A 358 24.78 25.26 -24.08
C ASN A 358 24.39 26.65 -23.50
N PRO A 359 25.31 27.37 -22.82
CA PRO A 359 25.05 28.74 -22.39
C PRO A 359 24.88 29.65 -23.63
N ARG A 360 23.65 29.73 -24.15
CA ARG A 360 23.30 30.39 -25.42
C ARG A 360 23.68 31.86 -25.54
N ASN A 361 23.98 32.54 -24.43
CA ASN A 361 24.07 34.01 -24.39
C ASN A 361 25.40 34.56 -23.85
N GLY A 362 26.43 33.72 -23.68
CA GLY A 362 27.76 34.15 -23.26
C GLY A 362 28.80 33.97 -24.36
N PRO A 363 29.89 34.78 -24.39
CA PRO A 363 31.06 34.44 -25.19
C PRO A 363 31.53 33.03 -24.79
N PRO A 364 31.94 32.19 -25.75
CA PRO A 364 32.37 30.83 -25.47
C PRO A 364 33.45 30.86 -24.39
N PRO A 365 33.31 30.09 -23.30
CA PRO A 365 34.35 30.02 -22.29
C PRO A 365 35.64 29.50 -22.94
N ALA A 366 36.77 30.15 -22.66
CA ALA A 366 38.09 29.84 -23.25
C ALA A 366 38.55 28.38 -23.07
N THR A 367 37.82 27.61 -22.27
CA THR A 367 38.09 26.20 -21.97
C THR A 367 37.49 25.22 -22.97
N GLY A 368 36.78 25.69 -24.01
CA GLY A 368 36.25 24.81 -25.08
C GLY A 368 35.17 23.82 -24.62
N VAL A 369 34.44 24.14 -23.55
CA VAL A 369 33.37 23.30 -23.00
C VAL A 369 32.06 23.63 -23.72
N ILE A 370 31.61 22.74 -24.58
CA ILE A 370 30.40 22.93 -25.42
C ILE A 370 29.11 22.68 -24.61
N CYS A 371 29.19 21.84 -23.57
CA CYS A 371 28.04 21.47 -22.76
C CYS A 371 28.27 21.78 -21.29
N SER A 372 27.66 22.87 -20.82
CA SER A 372 27.61 23.14 -19.38
C SER A 372 26.55 22.25 -18.74
N SER A 373 26.94 21.49 -17.73
CA SER A 373 25.99 20.83 -16.87
C SER A 373 25.57 21.75 -15.74
N PHE A 374 24.29 21.73 -15.41
CA PHE A 374 23.80 22.32 -14.17
C PHE A 374 22.84 21.36 -13.51
N ILE A 375 22.84 21.37 -12.18
CA ILE A 375 21.91 20.57 -11.40
C ILE A 375 20.71 21.45 -11.11
N ALA A 376 19.53 20.92 -11.36
CA ALA A 376 18.29 21.60 -11.06
C ALA A 376 17.46 20.74 -10.09
N PRO A 377 16.92 21.33 -9.01
CA PRO A 377 16.05 20.64 -8.08
C PRO A 377 14.64 20.54 -8.64
N PHE A 378 14.08 19.34 -8.60
CA PHE A 378 12.68 19.05 -8.82
C PHE A 378 11.99 18.89 -7.45
N PRO A 379 11.19 19.87 -7.00
CA PRO A 379 10.51 19.79 -5.71
C PRO A 379 9.30 18.84 -5.81
N ALA A 380 9.41 17.67 -5.20
CA ALA A 380 8.30 16.75 -5.00
C ALA A 380 7.60 17.11 -3.68
N LYS A 381 6.39 17.70 -3.77
CA LYS A 381 5.60 18.11 -2.61
C LYS A 381 4.49 17.12 -2.30
N SER A 382 4.27 16.88 -1.01
CA SER A 382 3.15 16.10 -0.48
C SER A 382 3.07 14.69 -1.05
N ALA A 383 4.22 14.05 -1.26
CA ALA A 383 4.26 12.66 -1.72
C ALA A 383 3.67 11.75 -0.63
N PRO A 384 2.60 10.99 -0.93
CA PRO A 384 2.02 10.08 0.04
C PRO A 384 2.95 8.87 0.21
N VAL A 385 3.38 8.59 1.45
CA VAL A 385 4.28 7.46 1.75
C VAL A 385 3.69 6.46 2.74
N GLY A 386 2.52 6.77 3.28
CA GLY A 386 1.77 5.86 4.13
C GLY A 386 0.65 6.55 4.89
N VAL A 387 0.13 5.85 5.89
CA VAL A 387 -0.84 6.32 6.87
C VAL A 387 -0.44 5.89 8.28
N THR A 388 -0.88 6.65 9.28
CA THR A 388 -0.76 6.31 10.70
C THR A 388 -2.13 6.29 11.36
N VAL A 389 -2.29 5.44 12.37
CA VAL A 389 -3.53 5.38 13.16
C VAL A 389 -3.48 6.42 14.26
N ASP A 390 -4.53 7.23 14.38
CA ASP A 390 -4.75 8.03 15.57
C ASP A 390 -5.26 7.13 16.70
N GLN A 391 -4.35 6.73 17.59
CA GLN A 391 -4.67 5.83 18.71
C GLN A 391 -5.63 6.46 19.72
N SER A 392 -5.73 7.80 19.78
CA SER A 392 -6.61 8.49 20.71
C SER A 392 -8.07 8.46 20.26
N ALA A 393 -8.30 8.50 18.94
CA ALA A 393 -9.62 8.49 18.33
C ALA A 393 -10.11 7.08 17.93
N SER A 394 -9.21 6.11 17.78
CA SER A 394 -9.55 4.80 17.21
C SER A 394 -9.95 3.77 18.29
N LYS A 395 -11.22 3.35 18.29
CA LYS A 395 -11.75 2.28 19.13
C LYS A 395 -12.11 1.08 18.27
N VAL A 396 -11.19 0.12 18.20
CA VAL A 396 -11.32 -1.04 17.32
C VAL A 396 -11.91 -2.23 18.10
N ASN A 397 -13.19 -2.15 18.47
CA ASN A 397 -13.93 -3.26 19.06
C ASN A 397 -15.23 -3.46 18.30
N TYR A 398 -15.64 -4.72 18.16
CA TYR A 398 -16.91 -5.10 17.55
C TYR A 398 -17.80 -5.72 18.61
N ALA A 399 -19.02 -5.20 18.76
CA ALA A 399 -20.00 -5.74 19.69
C ALA A 399 -21.34 -5.84 19.00
N VAL A 400 -22.10 -6.88 19.34
CA VAL A 400 -23.42 -7.16 18.78
C VAL A 400 -24.39 -7.58 19.87
N ARG A 401 -25.65 -7.22 19.66
CA ARG A 401 -26.81 -7.72 20.39
C ARG A 401 -27.62 -8.63 19.47
N VAL A 402 -27.84 -9.86 19.89
CA VAL A 402 -28.68 -10.83 19.18
C VAL A 402 -29.98 -10.96 19.95
N ARG A 403 -31.11 -10.67 19.28
CA ARG A 403 -32.47 -10.89 19.78
C ARG A 403 -33.11 -12.01 18.97
N ALA A 404 -33.61 -13.03 19.65
CA ALA A 404 -34.27 -14.17 19.03
C ALA A 404 -35.59 -14.47 19.72
N PHE A 405 -36.60 -14.85 18.94
CA PHE A 405 -37.94 -15.12 19.43
C PHE A 405 -38.21 -16.62 19.39
N ILE A 406 -38.59 -17.18 20.55
CA ILE A 406 -38.97 -18.59 20.65
C ILE A 406 -40.34 -18.76 19.99
N LYS A 407 -40.46 -19.79 19.13
CA LYS A 407 -41.74 -20.13 18.48
C LYS A 407 -42.81 -20.38 19.55
N PRO A 408 -44.07 -19.91 19.37
CA PRO A 408 -45.15 -20.16 20.33
C PRO A 408 -45.42 -21.65 20.62
N ARG A 409 -45.07 -22.54 19.69
CA ARG A 409 -45.17 -24.00 19.86
C ARG A 409 -43.91 -24.67 20.43
N GLY A 410 -42.85 -23.90 20.65
CA GLY A 410 -41.56 -24.40 21.14
C GLY A 410 -41.54 -24.70 22.64
N LEU A 411 -42.47 -24.10 23.41
CA LEU A 411 -42.61 -24.33 24.86
C LEU A 411 -43.98 -24.93 25.13
N LEU A 412 -44.00 -26.20 25.54
CA LEU A 412 -45.22 -27.02 25.55
C LEU A 412 -46.29 -26.53 26.55
N PHE A 413 -45.89 -25.76 27.57
CA PHE A 413 -46.79 -25.32 28.66
C PHE A 413 -46.62 -23.86 29.08
N LEU A 414 -46.23 -22.95 28.18
CA LEU A 414 -46.33 -21.52 28.49
C LEU A 414 -47.73 -20.99 28.10
N PRO A 415 -48.59 -20.62 29.07
CA PRO A 415 -49.89 -20.04 28.77
C PRO A 415 -49.70 -18.58 28.30
N GLY A 416 -49.61 -18.38 26.99
CA GLY A 416 -49.52 -17.06 26.37
C GLY A 416 -49.35 -17.18 24.86
N SER A 417 -49.93 -16.24 24.10
CA SER A 417 -49.76 -16.16 22.64
C SER A 417 -48.53 -15.35 22.23
N GLU A 418 -47.90 -14.65 23.17
CA GLU A 418 -46.77 -13.77 22.88
C GLU A 418 -45.46 -14.58 22.82
N PRO A 419 -44.67 -14.41 21.74
CA PRO A 419 -43.38 -15.08 21.63
C PRO A 419 -42.43 -14.58 22.72
N LEU A 420 -41.73 -15.51 23.38
CA LEU A 420 -40.71 -15.16 24.36
C LEU A 420 -39.45 -14.68 23.64
N GLU A 421 -39.07 -13.43 23.91
CA GLU A 421 -37.84 -12.82 23.40
C GLU A 421 -36.66 -13.18 24.32
N LEU A 422 -35.57 -13.65 23.72
CA LEU A 422 -34.28 -13.82 24.38
C LEU A 422 -33.26 -12.89 23.75
N ASP A 423 -32.47 -12.21 24.57
CA ASP A 423 -31.39 -11.37 24.14
C ASP A 423 -30.03 -11.83 24.69
N ALA A 424 -28.99 -11.67 23.88
CA ALA A 424 -27.61 -11.85 24.29
C ALA A 424 -26.72 -10.78 23.66
N VAL A 425 -25.71 -10.36 24.41
CA VAL A 425 -24.70 -9.41 23.94
C VAL A 425 -23.34 -10.08 23.99
N ALA A 426 -22.58 -9.92 22.92
CA ALA A 426 -21.21 -10.38 22.83
C ALA A 426 -20.33 -9.32 22.19
N GLY A 427 -19.08 -9.26 22.65
CA GLY A 427 -18.07 -8.35 22.11
C GLY A 427 -16.78 -9.08 21.81
N ALA A 428 -16.14 -8.66 20.74
CA ALA A 428 -14.89 -9.21 20.30
C ALA A 428 -13.99 -8.10 19.73
N LYS A 429 -12.72 -8.19 20.06
CA LYS A 429 -11.69 -7.24 19.62
C LYS A 429 -10.95 -7.86 18.44
N PRO A 430 -10.97 -7.24 17.26
CA PRO A 430 -10.04 -7.59 16.20
C PRO A 430 -8.61 -7.34 16.68
N PHE A 431 -7.78 -8.36 16.55
CA PHE A 431 -6.34 -8.19 16.56
C PHE A 431 -5.94 -8.24 15.09
N GLY A 432 -5.38 -7.14 14.60
CA GLY A 432 -5.23 -6.97 13.17
C GLY A 432 -4.38 -5.77 12.89
N SER A 433 -3.12 -6.07 12.59
CA SER A 433 -2.18 -5.21 11.89
C SER A 433 -1.66 -3.95 12.56
N ARG A 434 -0.34 -3.85 12.51
CA ARG A 434 0.37 -2.63 12.86
C ARG A 434 0.30 -1.75 11.60
N ILE A 435 -0.62 -0.79 11.59
CA ILE A 435 -0.81 0.14 10.47
C ILE A 435 0.23 1.25 10.63
N GLY A 436 1.46 0.89 10.24
CA GLY A 436 2.58 1.81 10.19
C GLY A 436 3.26 2.08 11.55
N PRO A 437 4.40 2.79 11.49
CA PRO A 437 5.19 3.13 12.65
C PRO A 437 4.42 4.07 13.57
N ARG A 438 4.75 4.00 14.85
CA ARG A 438 3.95 4.51 15.97
C ARG A 438 4.10 6.03 16.13
N VAL A 439 3.96 6.77 15.03
CA VAL A 439 4.48 8.14 14.81
C VAL A 439 5.95 8.07 14.38
N LEU A 440 6.19 7.92 13.08
CA LEU A 440 7.38 8.58 12.53
C LEU A 440 7.09 10.06 12.73
N ASN A 441 7.81 10.71 13.66
CA ASN A 441 7.84 12.16 13.63
C ASN A 441 8.16 12.54 12.18
N GLN A 442 7.40 13.44 11.57
CA GLN A 442 7.70 13.89 10.21
C GLN A 442 9.18 14.29 10.14
N ALA A 443 9.72 14.91 11.20
CA ALA A 443 11.13 15.22 11.38
C ALA A 443 12.08 14.00 11.47
N SER A 444 11.62 12.80 11.79
CA SER A 444 12.43 11.56 11.69
C SER A 444 12.48 11.00 10.27
N LEU A 445 11.45 11.25 9.46
CA LEU A 445 11.45 10.92 8.03
C LEU A 445 12.18 11.97 7.19
N THR A 446 12.16 13.23 7.64
CA THR A 446 12.64 14.37 6.87
C THR A 446 13.86 15.06 7.47
N LYS A 447 14.37 14.61 8.65
CA LYS A 447 15.40 15.25 9.50
C LYS A 447 15.84 16.58 8.92
N GLU A 448 14.94 17.54 9.15
CA GLU A 448 14.78 18.83 8.47
C GLU A 448 15.82 19.13 7.39
N ILE A 449 15.44 18.90 6.14
CA ILE A 449 16.06 19.53 4.98
C ILE A 449 15.31 20.86 4.78
N PRO A 450 15.74 21.99 5.36
CA PRO A 450 15.05 23.26 5.14
C PRO A 450 15.06 23.58 3.64
N PRO A 451 13.91 23.92 3.03
CA PRO A 451 13.88 24.43 1.66
C PRO A 451 14.59 25.79 1.66
N PHE A 452 15.86 25.82 1.26
CA PHE A 452 16.56 27.08 1.07
C PHE A 452 16.08 27.73 -0.23
N PRO A 453 15.70 29.02 -0.23
CA PRO A 453 15.48 29.77 -1.45
C PRO A 453 16.82 29.90 -2.16
N VAL A 454 17.06 29.05 -3.15
CA VAL A 454 18.29 29.09 -3.92
C VAL A 454 18.15 30.17 -5.00
N ASN A 455 18.33 31.42 -4.61
CA ASN A 455 18.58 32.50 -5.57
C ASN A 455 20.05 32.41 -6.03
N GLY A 456 20.36 31.41 -6.86
CA GLY A 456 21.67 31.21 -7.47
C GLY A 456 21.94 29.76 -7.87
N PRO A 457 22.92 29.47 -8.75
CA PRO A 457 23.35 28.12 -9.00
C PRO A 457 23.91 27.51 -7.69
N ILE A 458 23.43 26.32 -7.31
CA ILE A 458 23.88 25.58 -6.12
C ILE A 458 25.35 25.22 -6.35
N ASN A 459 26.26 26.04 -5.81
CA ASN A 459 27.69 25.94 -6.07
C ASN A 459 28.47 25.25 -4.95
N ASP A 460 27.85 25.05 -3.80
CA ASP A 460 28.53 24.46 -2.65
C ASP A 460 27.52 23.92 -1.63
N CYS A 461 27.47 22.60 -1.44
CA CYS A 461 26.70 21.95 -0.37
C CYS A 461 27.53 21.74 0.90
N SER A 462 28.77 22.25 0.98
CA SER A 462 29.66 22.03 2.12
C SER A 462 29.20 22.73 3.42
N GLY A 463 28.32 23.72 3.33
CA GLY A 463 27.82 24.49 4.47
C GLY A 463 26.30 24.43 4.73
N VAL A 464 25.53 23.67 3.94
CA VAL A 464 24.05 23.70 4.01
C VAL A 464 23.51 22.40 4.60
N LEU A 465 22.92 22.49 5.80
CA LEU A 465 22.20 21.42 6.53
C LEU A 465 21.00 20.82 5.75
N GLY A 466 20.73 21.30 4.53
CA GLY A 466 19.62 20.88 3.66
C GLY A 466 20.06 20.22 2.33
N CYS A 467 21.28 19.70 2.22
CA CYS A 467 21.68 18.83 1.09
C CYS A 467 21.69 17.34 1.45
N ALA A 468 21.22 16.94 2.63
CA ALA A 468 21.13 15.52 2.96
C ALA A 468 20.06 14.83 2.10
N VAL A 469 20.35 13.63 1.58
CA VAL A 469 19.30 12.71 1.12
C VAL A 469 18.32 12.53 2.28
N PRO A 470 16.99 12.43 2.05
CA PRO A 470 16.07 12.03 3.11
C PRO A 470 16.64 10.78 3.79
N ASP A 471 17.09 10.93 5.03
CA ASP A 471 17.74 9.87 5.78
C ASP A 471 16.61 8.93 6.19
N ILE A 472 16.32 7.94 5.33
CA ILE A 472 15.50 6.83 5.79
C ILE A 472 16.34 6.15 6.84
N ASP A 473 15.91 6.21 8.09
CA ASP A 473 16.47 5.37 9.13
C ASP A 473 16.30 3.88 8.70
N ILE A 474 17.40 3.19 8.36
CA ILE A 474 17.41 1.77 7.95
C ILE A 474 17.87 0.86 9.12
N GLY A 475 18.41 1.40 10.22
CA GLY A 475 19.02 0.58 11.28
C GLY A 475 19.25 1.29 12.63
N PRO A 476 19.16 0.57 13.77
CA PRO A 476 19.05 1.16 15.12
C PRO A 476 20.24 1.98 15.65
N ASN A 477 21.35 2.08 14.90
CA ASN A 477 22.63 2.64 15.39
C ASN A 477 23.22 3.76 14.51
N GLY A 478 22.42 4.45 13.68
CA GLY A 478 22.95 5.50 12.79
C GLY A 478 23.78 4.97 11.59
N LEU A 479 23.75 3.66 11.33
CA LEU A 479 24.23 3.01 10.10
C LEU A 479 23.24 3.17 8.93
N THR A 480 22.52 4.29 8.94
CA THR A 480 21.13 4.41 8.46
C THR A 480 21.00 4.98 7.07
N SER A 481 22.05 5.62 6.58
CA SER A 481 22.12 6.12 5.21
C SER A 481 22.28 4.95 4.23
N TYR A 482 22.13 5.23 2.93
CA TYR A 482 22.67 4.39 1.86
C TYR A 482 24.20 4.31 2.02
N THR A 483 24.65 3.54 3.01
CA THR A 483 26.06 3.43 3.38
C THR A 483 26.82 2.85 2.20
N ARG A 484 28.12 3.14 2.14
CA ARG A 484 28.99 2.58 1.11
C ARG A 484 28.90 1.05 1.04
N ALA A 485 28.84 0.39 2.20
CA ALA A 485 28.69 -1.06 2.28
C ALA A 485 27.35 -1.55 1.70
N TYR A 486 26.25 -0.85 2.00
CA TYR A 486 24.93 -1.16 1.46
C TYR A 486 24.88 -0.99 -0.07
N LEU A 487 25.39 0.14 -0.59
CA LEU A 487 25.48 0.38 -2.03
C LEU A 487 26.35 -0.64 -2.75
N ASN A 488 27.46 -1.06 -2.12
CA ASN A 488 28.33 -2.08 -2.66
C ASN A 488 27.64 -3.44 -2.76
N ASP A 489 26.82 -3.81 -1.77
CA ASP A 489 26.01 -5.03 -1.86
C ASP A 489 24.97 -4.91 -2.99
N LEU A 490 24.24 -3.80 -3.06
CA LEU A 490 23.29 -3.54 -4.16
C LEU A 490 23.97 -3.62 -5.53
N ARG A 491 25.20 -3.07 -5.66
CA ARG A 491 26.01 -3.20 -6.87
C ARG A 491 26.35 -4.64 -7.19
N ALA A 492 26.80 -5.41 -6.20
CA ALA A 492 27.09 -6.83 -6.38
C ALA A 492 25.84 -7.61 -6.86
N LYS A 493 24.67 -7.33 -6.28
CA LYS A 493 23.39 -7.91 -6.73
C LYS A 493 23.00 -7.45 -8.13
N ALA A 494 23.28 -6.18 -8.47
CA ALA A 494 22.95 -5.60 -9.76
C ALA A 494 23.83 -6.10 -10.91
N MET A 495 25.06 -6.53 -10.62
CA MET A 495 25.98 -7.10 -11.60
C MET A 495 25.85 -8.63 -11.75
N GLN A 496 25.21 -9.33 -10.80
CA GLN A 496 25.06 -10.80 -10.80
C GLN A 496 26.40 -11.56 -11.01
N GLY A 497 27.51 -11.03 -10.50
CA GLY A 497 28.85 -11.60 -10.68
C GLY A 497 29.56 -11.22 -11.98
N GLY A 498 28.92 -10.45 -12.87
CA GLY A 498 29.53 -9.86 -14.07
C GLY A 498 30.21 -8.50 -13.83
N THR A 499 30.68 -7.88 -14.91
CA THR A 499 31.28 -6.53 -14.92
C THR A 499 30.30 -5.44 -15.37
N ALA A 500 29.15 -5.84 -15.91
CA ALA A 500 28.12 -4.94 -16.43
C ALA A 500 26.81 -5.13 -15.67
N PHE A 501 26.02 -4.06 -15.57
CA PHE A 501 24.68 -4.13 -15.02
C PHE A 501 23.74 -4.79 -16.03
N THR A 502 22.94 -5.75 -15.56
CA THR A 502 21.90 -6.39 -16.37
C THR A 502 20.52 -5.92 -15.90
N SER A 503 19.53 -5.91 -16.79
CA SER A 503 18.15 -5.58 -16.40
C SER A 503 17.64 -6.49 -15.28
N ALA A 504 17.95 -7.79 -15.35
CA ALA A 504 17.64 -8.76 -14.30
C ALA A 504 18.37 -8.47 -12.98
N GLY A 505 19.64 -8.05 -13.06
CA GLY A 505 20.43 -7.65 -11.90
C GLY A 505 19.87 -6.41 -11.23
N ILE A 506 19.54 -5.35 -11.98
CA ILE A 506 18.93 -4.13 -11.45
C ILE A 506 17.61 -4.45 -10.76
N GLN A 507 16.76 -5.29 -11.37
CA GLN A 507 15.52 -5.74 -10.74
C GLN A 507 15.78 -6.52 -9.45
N ASN A 508 16.81 -7.38 -9.42
CA ASN A 508 17.20 -8.10 -8.22
C ASN A 508 17.69 -7.16 -7.11
N ALA A 509 18.55 -6.19 -7.42
CA ALA A 509 19.00 -5.17 -6.48
C ALA A 509 17.83 -4.30 -5.98
N GLN A 510 16.90 -3.94 -6.87
CA GLN A 510 15.68 -3.22 -6.49
C GLN A 510 14.83 -4.02 -5.50
N LYS A 511 14.67 -5.34 -5.71
CA LYS A 511 13.97 -6.22 -4.76
C LYS A 511 14.61 -6.16 -3.38
N HIS A 512 15.93 -6.30 -3.29
CA HIS A 512 16.68 -6.19 -2.03
C HIS A 512 16.54 -4.79 -1.40
N ALA A 513 16.61 -3.72 -2.20
CA ALA A 513 16.47 -2.36 -1.69
C ALA A 513 15.07 -2.05 -1.16
N SER A 514 14.06 -2.72 -1.71
CA SER A 514 12.66 -2.61 -1.30
C SER A 514 12.27 -3.59 -0.18
N ALA A 515 13.19 -4.45 0.25
CA ALA A 515 12.95 -5.43 1.30
C ALA A 515 12.73 -4.76 2.68
N PRO A 516 12.07 -5.45 3.62
CA PRO A 516 11.87 -4.90 4.95
C PRO A 516 13.21 -4.81 5.68
N ASN A 517 13.42 -3.70 6.39
CA ASN A 517 14.58 -3.52 7.25
C ASN A 517 14.27 -4.00 8.69
N PRO A 518 15.28 -4.23 9.54
CA PRO A 518 15.06 -4.66 10.93
C PRO A 518 14.21 -3.70 11.77
N GLN A 519 14.20 -2.40 11.44
CA GLN A 519 13.38 -1.40 12.14
C GLN A 519 11.91 -1.43 11.74
N GLU A 520 11.56 -2.05 10.62
CA GLU A 520 10.16 -2.23 10.20
C GLU A 520 9.52 -3.46 10.86
N VAL A 521 10.33 -4.32 11.50
CA VAL A 521 9.83 -5.47 12.27
C VAL A 521 8.88 -4.98 13.35
N GLY A 522 7.66 -5.50 13.32
CA GLY A 522 6.66 -5.09 14.28
C GLY A 522 6.22 -3.63 14.13
N HIS A 523 6.37 -3.02 12.96
CA HIS A 523 5.66 -1.77 12.64
C HIS A 523 4.66 -1.94 11.51
N TYR A 524 4.85 -2.98 10.70
CA TYR A 524 3.97 -3.34 9.62
C TYR A 524 3.63 -4.83 9.72
N ASN A 525 2.44 -5.22 9.29
CA ASN A 525 2.23 -6.60 8.86
C ASN A 525 2.91 -6.77 7.50
N ILE A 526 3.99 -7.53 7.49
CA ILE A 526 4.69 -7.91 6.27
C ILE A 526 4.40 -9.39 6.03
N LEU A 527 4.01 -9.72 4.80
CA LEU A 527 3.70 -11.09 4.43
C LEU A 527 4.99 -11.93 4.35
N PRO A 528 5.14 -12.98 5.17
CA PRO A 528 6.19 -13.94 4.96
C PRO A 528 5.89 -14.78 3.71
N PRO A 529 6.91 -15.21 2.94
CA PRO A 529 6.73 -16.25 1.95
C PRO A 529 6.14 -17.51 2.61
N PRO A 530 5.11 -18.12 2.01
CA PRO A 530 4.55 -19.35 2.54
C PRO A 530 5.59 -20.47 2.48
N LYS A 531 5.70 -21.26 3.55
CA LYS A 531 6.47 -22.51 3.52
C LYS A 531 5.78 -23.63 2.73
N ALA A 532 4.45 -23.55 2.55
CA ALA A 532 3.65 -24.52 1.80
C ALA A 532 2.35 -23.90 1.26
N LYS A 533 1.88 -24.39 0.10
CA LYS A 533 0.75 -23.85 -0.71
C LYS A 533 -0.61 -23.87 0.02
N ASP A 534 -0.82 -24.85 0.89
CA ASP A 534 -2.07 -25.12 1.61
C ASP A 534 -2.35 -24.13 2.76
N ARG A 535 -1.35 -23.36 3.20
CA ARG A 535 -1.44 -22.57 4.44
C ARG A 535 -1.83 -21.09 4.28
N MET A 536 -1.97 -20.58 3.06
CA MET A 536 -2.36 -19.17 2.81
C MET A 536 -3.72 -18.99 2.12
N ALA A 537 -4.48 -20.07 1.92
CA ALA A 537 -5.64 -20.09 1.04
C ALA A 537 -6.80 -19.15 1.45
N TYR A 538 -6.85 -18.67 2.70
CA TYR A 538 -8.04 -17.98 3.21
C TYR A 538 -8.07 -16.46 2.98
N GLU A 539 -6.93 -15.80 2.71
CA GLU A 539 -6.88 -14.34 2.50
C GLU A 539 -6.21 -13.92 1.18
N PHE A 540 -5.36 -14.79 0.62
CA PHE A 540 -4.61 -14.47 -0.58
C PHE A 540 -4.95 -15.43 -1.72
N ILE A 541 -5.25 -14.84 -2.86
CA ILE A 541 -5.39 -15.56 -4.12
C ILE A 541 -4.07 -15.44 -4.85
N GLN A 542 -3.44 -16.58 -5.17
CA GLN A 542 -2.23 -16.57 -5.97
C GLN A 542 -2.55 -16.04 -7.38
N TYR A 543 -1.75 -15.11 -7.89
CA TYR A 543 -2.02 -14.51 -9.20
C TYR A 543 -1.98 -15.54 -10.34
N SER A 544 -1.05 -16.48 -10.25
CA SER A 544 -0.79 -17.50 -11.25
C SER A 544 -0.87 -18.88 -10.62
N ASN A 545 -1.22 -19.89 -11.44
CA ASN A 545 -1.07 -21.29 -11.08
C ASN A 545 0.41 -21.66 -10.80
N ASP A 546 1.36 -20.82 -11.24
CA ASP A 546 2.77 -20.93 -10.93
C ASP A 546 3.01 -20.86 -9.42
N VAL A 547 3.40 -22.00 -8.87
CA VAL A 547 3.70 -22.22 -7.45
C VAL A 547 4.76 -21.25 -6.94
N ASN A 548 5.64 -20.77 -7.83
CA ASN A 548 6.76 -19.90 -7.48
C ASN A 548 6.43 -18.41 -7.64
N SER A 549 5.17 -18.05 -7.96
CA SER A 549 4.78 -16.66 -8.05
C SER A 549 4.97 -15.97 -6.70
N SER A 550 5.78 -14.91 -6.68
CA SER A 550 5.95 -14.02 -5.53
C SER A 550 4.79 -13.04 -5.39
N VAL A 551 3.83 -13.06 -6.31
CA VAL A 551 2.71 -12.11 -6.35
C VAL A 551 1.46 -12.71 -5.70
N TYR A 552 0.91 -11.99 -4.73
CA TYR A 552 -0.32 -12.32 -4.04
C TYR A 552 -1.36 -11.24 -4.24
N ARG A 553 -2.61 -11.66 -4.40
CA ARG A 553 -3.77 -10.78 -4.48
C ARG A 553 -4.61 -10.90 -3.23
N PHE A 554 -5.13 -9.77 -2.76
CA PHE A 554 -6.09 -9.72 -1.68
C PHE A 554 -7.16 -8.67 -2.00
N TYR A 555 -8.33 -8.86 -1.40
CA TYR A 555 -9.45 -7.95 -1.59
C TYR A 555 -9.14 -6.59 -0.94
N ALA A 556 -9.15 -5.54 -1.77
CA ALA A 556 -8.85 -4.18 -1.35
C ALA A 556 -9.31 -3.21 -2.45
N PRO A 557 -10.60 -2.93 -2.59
CA PRO A 557 -11.12 -2.13 -3.70
C PRO A 557 -10.66 -0.68 -3.64
N ILE A 558 -10.50 -0.02 -4.81
CA ILE A 558 -10.15 1.41 -4.90
C ILE A 558 -11.40 2.29 -4.66
N PHE A 559 -12.59 1.76 -4.97
CA PHE A 559 -13.86 2.44 -4.77
C PHE A 559 -14.88 1.42 -4.28
N PRO A 560 -15.54 1.65 -3.13
CA PRO A 560 -16.44 0.67 -2.56
C PRO A 560 -17.68 0.44 -3.43
N ASN A 561 -18.06 1.42 -4.28
CA ASN A 561 -19.39 1.45 -4.89
C ASN A 561 -19.45 1.72 -6.40
N MET A 562 -18.36 2.09 -7.08
CA MET A 562 -18.41 2.72 -8.42
C MET A 562 -19.45 3.86 -8.59
N LYS A 563 -20.09 4.33 -7.50
CA LYS A 563 -21.20 5.31 -7.51
C LYS A 563 -20.73 6.74 -7.73
N GLY A 564 -19.44 6.94 -7.96
CA GLY A 564 -18.87 8.19 -8.40
C GLY A 564 -17.96 7.92 -9.59
N ASP A 565 -17.88 8.90 -10.47
CA ASP A 565 -16.88 8.92 -11.53
C ASP A 565 -15.47 8.78 -10.89
N PRO A 566 -14.72 7.69 -11.17
CA PRO A 566 -13.35 7.53 -10.68
C PRO A 566 -12.50 8.75 -11.01
N SER A 567 -12.72 9.38 -12.17
CA SER A 567 -12.03 10.60 -12.57
C SER A 567 -12.34 11.78 -11.65
N ALA A 568 -13.58 11.95 -11.20
CA ALA A 568 -13.92 12.98 -10.22
C ALA A 568 -13.24 12.75 -8.87
N THR A 569 -13.14 11.49 -8.43
CA THR A 569 -12.43 11.13 -7.19
C THR A 569 -10.94 11.38 -7.30
N VAL A 570 -10.31 10.95 -8.41
CA VAL A 570 -8.90 11.23 -8.70
C VAL A 570 -8.66 12.73 -8.76
N LYS A 571 -9.50 13.50 -9.45
CA LYS A 571 -9.39 14.96 -9.54
C LYS A 571 -9.50 15.65 -8.20
N LYS A 572 -10.47 15.26 -7.36
CA LYS A 572 -10.61 15.77 -5.98
C LYS A 572 -9.35 15.46 -5.17
N PHE A 573 -8.91 14.22 -5.22
CA PHE A 573 -7.73 13.77 -4.51
C PHE A 573 -6.46 14.51 -4.99
N MET A 574 -6.32 14.76 -6.29
CA MET A 574 -5.24 15.56 -6.88
C MET A 574 -5.33 17.04 -6.51
N ASN A 575 -6.52 17.60 -6.35
CA ASN A 575 -6.69 18.96 -5.81
C ASN A 575 -6.20 19.05 -4.36
N ASP A 576 -6.49 18.02 -3.55
CA ASP A 576 -6.09 17.97 -2.14
C ASP A 576 -4.56 17.83 -2.00
N LEU A 577 -3.91 17.06 -2.89
CA LEU A 577 -2.45 16.90 -2.88
C LEU A 577 -1.69 18.05 -3.56
N PHE A 578 -2.24 18.62 -4.63
CA PHE A 578 -1.59 19.65 -5.46
C PHE A 578 -2.52 20.87 -5.64
N PRO A 579 -2.57 21.79 -4.66
CA PRO A 579 -3.35 23.01 -4.78
C PRO A 579 -2.89 23.85 -5.98
N GLN A 580 -3.84 24.39 -6.75
CA GLN A 580 -3.58 25.12 -8.01
C GLN A 580 -2.69 26.37 -7.85
N THR A 581 -2.48 26.86 -6.63
CA THR A 581 -1.71 28.09 -6.34
C THR A 581 -0.20 27.91 -6.37
N SER A 582 0.32 26.72 -6.67
CA SER A 582 1.74 26.37 -6.50
C SER A 582 2.63 26.59 -7.74
N VAL A 583 2.19 27.36 -8.73
CA VAL A 583 2.99 27.69 -9.92
C VAL A 583 4.13 28.63 -9.54
N SER A 584 5.36 28.11 -9.54
CA SER A 584 6.58 28.92 -9.45
C SER A 584 6.90 29.49 -10.84
N ASN A 585 6.92 30.81 -10.98
CA ASN A 585 7.38 31.50 -12.19
C ASN A 585 8.89 31.34 -12.44
N ASP A 586 9.64 30.79 -11.48
CA ASP A 586 11.10 30.64 -11.54
C ASP A 586 11.55 29.20 -11.81
N ASN A 587 10.73 28.40 -12.51
CA ASN A 587 11.11 27.02 -12.81
C ASN A 587 12.15 26.97 -13.96
N PRO A 588 13.42 26.60 -13.71
CA PRO A 588 14.44 26.50 -14.75
C PRO A 588 14.12 25.45 -15.82
N PHE A 589 13.18 24.54 -15.53
CA PHE A 589 12.74 23.51 -16.47
C PHE A 589 11.67 24.00 -17.45
N ASN A 590 11.08 25.18 -17.23
CA ASN A 590 9.86 25.62 -17.92
C ASN A 590 8.74 24.56 -17.86
N ILE A 591 8.75 23.69 -16.84
CA ILE A 591 7.73 22.67 -16.62
C ILE A 591 6.57 23.37 -15.92
N ASP A 592 5.44 23.42 -16.62
CA ASP A 592 4.18 23.82 -16.05
C ASP A 592 3.69 22.74 -15.08
N LEU A 593 3.73 23.06 -13.78
CA LEU A 593 3.23 22.16 -12.72
C LEU A 593 1.73 21.86 -12.88
N VAL A 594 0.96 22.77 -13.49
CA VAL A 594 -0.45 22.53 -13.83
C VAL A 594 -0.56 21.47 -14.92
N GLN A 595 0.28 21.56 -15.96
CA GLN A 595 0.36 20.53 -16.99
C GLN A 595 0.81 19.18 -16.42
N MET A 596 1.79 19.17 -15.51
CA MET A 596 2.25 17.94 -14.88
C MET A 596 1.16 17.30 -14.01
N ARG A 597 0.43 18.12 -13.25
CA ARG A 597 -0.75 17.66 -12.50
C ARG A 597 -1.79 17.04 -13.43
N TYR A 598 -2.10 17.69 -14.55
CA TYR A 598 -3.02 17.16 -15.55
C TYR A 598 -2.53 15.83 -16.12
N GLN A 599 -1.24 15.70 -16.42
CA GLN A 599 -0.64 14.44 -16.88
C GLN A 599 -0.75 13.32 -15.84
N ILE A 600 -0.56 13.62 -14.55
CA ILE A 600 -0.75 12.61 -13.49
C ILE A 600 -2.22 12.20 -13.41
N GLU A 601 -3.13 13.18 -13.43
CA GLU A 601 -4.59 12.94 -13.41
C GLU A 601 -5.00 12.05 -14.59
N GLU A 602 -4.56 12.40 -15.81
CA GLU A 602 -4.80 11.63 -17.03
C GLU A 602 -4.19 10.23 -16.94
N ALA A 603 -2.95 10.10 -16.45
CA ALA A 603 -2.27 8.81 -16.34
C ALA A 603 -2.95 7.88 -15.32
N ILE A 604 -3.40 8.41 -14.18
CA ILE A 604 -4.17 7.65 -13.19
C ILE A 604 -5.53 7.26 -13.77
N ASN A 605 -6.23 8.18 -14.44
CA ASN A 605 -7.52 7.91 -15.06
C ASN A 605 -7.43 6.85 -16.16
N LEU A 606 -6.39 6.93 -17.00
CA LEU A 606 -6.11 5.93 -18.01
C LEU A 606 -5.85 4.58 -17.34
N TYR A 607 -4.95 4.54 -16.35
CA TYR A 607 -4.64 3.30 -15.63
C TYR A 607 -5.86 2.65 -14.96
N ILE A 608 -6.74 3.47 -14.35
CA ILE A 608 -7.98 3.00 -13.73
C ILE A 608 -8.97 2.48 -14.78
N SER A 609 -9.18 3.23 -15.87
CA SER A 609 -10.19 2.92 -16.88
C SER A 609 -9.78 1.78 -17.82
N SER A 610 -8.48 1.61 -18.13
CA SER A 610 -7.98 0.56 -19.03
C SER A 610 -7.40 -0.64 -18.28
N SER A 611 -6.35 -0.41 -17.50
CA SER A 611 -5.49 -1.49 -16.99
C SER A 611 -6.14 -2.16 -15.78
N LEU A 612 -6.54 -1.38 -14.77
CA LEU A 612 -7.17 -1.89 -13.55
C LEU A 612 -8.54 -2.52 -13.78
N SER A 613 -9.33 -2.00 -14.72
CA SER A 613 -10.65 -2.54 -15.04
C SER A 613 -10.57 -3.93 -15.66
N THR A 614 -9.55 -4.17 -16.49
CA THR A 614 -9.34 -5.47 -17.17
C THR A 614 -8.42 -6.40 -16.41
N GLY A 615 -7.62 -5.88 -15.48
CA GLY A 615 -6.50 -6.58 -14.84
C GLY A 615 -5.35 -6.93 -15.80
N ARG A 616 -5.42 -6.46 -17.05
CA ARG A 616 -4.35 -6.64 -18.04
C ARG A 616 -3.39 -5.47 -17.96
N GLU A 617 -2.12 -5.76 -18.20
CA GLU A 617 -1.04 -4.75 -18.21
C GLU A 617 -0.85 -4.00 -16.88
N THR A 618 -1.49 -4.43 -15.79
CA THR A 618 -1.26 -3.85 -14.47
C THR A 618 0.00 -4.40 -13.81
N GLU A 619 0.61 -3.61 -12.92
CA GLU A 619 1.74 -4.07 -12.11
C GLU A 619 1.25 -5.23 -11.23
N ASN A 620 1.74 -6.45 -11.53
CA ASN A 620 1.41 -7.69 -10.83
C ASN A 620 -0.05 -8.17 -10.99
N GLY A 621 -0.76 -7.72 -12.04
CA GLY A 621 -2.13 -8.17 -12.28
C GLY A 621 -3.12 -7.63 -11.24
N GLU A 622 -2.93 -6.44 -10.69
CA GLU A 622 -3.98 -5.85 -9.85
C GLU A 622 -5.25 -5.50 -10.65
N THR A 623 -6.37 -5.36 -9.94
CA THR A 623 -7.67 -4.98 -10.51
C THR A 623 -8.33 -3.90 -9.66
N LEU A 624 -9.48 -3.38 -10.10
CA LEU A 624 -10.29 -2.43 -9.30
C LEU A 624 -10.67 -2.98 -7.92
N THR A 625 -10.86 -4.29 -7.78
CA THR A 625 -11.32 -4.95 -6.55
C THR A 625 -10.18 -5.60 -5.76
N PHE A 626 -9.17 -6.12 -6.45
CA PHE A 626 -8.03 -6.80 -5.82
C PHE A 626 -6.75 -5.99 -5.94
N ALA A 627 -6.08 -5.75 -4.82
CA ALA A 627 -4.70 -5.29 -4.81
C ALA A 627 -3.77 -6.48 -5.08
N ALA A 628 -2.64 -6.21 -5.74
CA ALA A 628 -1.57 -7.18 -5.91
C ALA A 628 -0.30 -6.69 -5.18
N LEU A 629 0.32 -7.59 -4.41
CA LEU A 629 1.56 -7.35 -3.69
C LEU A 629 2.62 -8.38 -4.13
N ASP A 630 3.79 -7.89 -4.51
CA ASP A 630 4.97 -8.73 -4.70
C ASP A 630 5.64 -8.95 -3.34
N LEU A 631 5.84 -10.22 -2.96
CA LEU A 631 6.48 -10.56 -1.70
C LEU A 631 7.92 -10.08 -1.71
N PRO A 632 8.29 -9.21 -0.75
CA PRO A 632 9.59 -8.57 -0.79
C PRO A 632 10.75 -9.55 -0.51
N MET A 633 10.47 -10.74 0.03
CA MET A 633 11.49 -11.68 0.52
C MET A 633 11.72 -12.92 -0.35
N SER A 634 11.01 -13.09 -1.47
CA SER A 634 11.19 -14.29 -2.29
C SER A 634 12.57 -14.29 -2.98
N GLY A 635 13.41 -15.28 -2.66
CA GLY A 635 14.71 -15.47 -3.32
C GLY A 635 15.85 -14.57 -2.82
N LEU A 636 15.71 -13.91 -1.66
CA LEU A 636 16.78 -13.11 -1.08
C LEU A 636 17.80 -13.99 -0.36
N THR A 637 19.08 -13.84 -0.69
CA THR A 637 20.18 -14.41 0.09
C THR A 637 20.46 -13.53 1.32
N PRO A 638 20.69 -14.10 2.52
CA PRO A 638 21.06 -13.34 3.72
C PRO A 638 22.22 -12.38 3.42
N SER A 639 22.07 -11.12 3.80
CA SER A 639 23.19 -10.16 3.87
C SER A 639 23.41 -9.71 5.30
N GLN A 640 24.48 -8.94 5.52
CA GLN A 640 24.97 -8.48 6.82
C GLN A 640 24.02 -7.49 7.54
N GLY A 641 22.78 -7.92 7.86
CA GLY A 641 21.86 -7.20 8.75
C GLY A 641 21.12 -6.00 8.13
N TYR A 642 21.26 -5.73 6.84
CA TYR A 642 20.60 -4.59 6.19
C TYR A 642 19.13 -4.84 5.86
N TRP A 643 18.78 -6.07 5.53
CA TRP A 643 17.41 -6.50 5.26
C TRP A 643 17.11 -7.81 5.93
N LEU A 644 15.84 -8.02 6.20
CA LEU A 644 15.35 -9.27 6.72
C LEU A 644 15.23 -10.27 5.57
N THR A 645 15.92 -11.40 5.71
CA THR A 645 15.81 -12.53 4.78
C THR A 645 15.03 -13.68 5.33
N ASP A 646 14.83 -13.72 6.65
CA ASP A 646 14.01 -14.74 7.29
C ASP A 646 12.62 -14.19 7.58
N ALA A 647 11.63 -14.80 6.92
CA ALA A 647 10.22 -14.67 7.21
C ALA A 647 9.88 -14.72 8.72
N ALA A 648 10.60 -15.55 9.48
CA ALA A 648 10.41 -15.72 10.91
C ALA A 648 10.98 -14.55 11.76
N GLN A 649 11.77 -13.64 11.18
CA GLN A 649 12.18 -12.39 11.82
C GLN A 649 11.17 -11.26 11.55
N VAL A 650 10.40 -11.40 10.48
CA VAL A 650 9.47 -10.38 9.94
C VAL A 650 8.10 -10.46 10.61
N LEU A 651 8.02 -11.22 11.72
CA LEU A 651 6.79 -11.66 12.39
C LEU A 651 5.72 -10.56 12.36
N SER A 652 4.64 -10.89 11.64
CA SER A 652 3.35 -10.24 11.73
C SER A 652 2.97 -9.99 13.20
N SER A 653 2.01 -9.11 13.46
CA SER A 653 1.47 -8.80 14.80
C SER A 653 1.21 -10.01 15.73
N TRP A 654 1.13 -11.21 15.15
CA TRP A 654 1.17 -12.52 15.77
C TRP A 654 2.59 -12.91 16.19
N GLY A 655 2.95 -12.64 17.45
CA GLY A 655 4.10 -13.31 18.07
C GLY A 655 4.08 -14.81 17.72
N PRO A 656 5.21 -15.40 17.32
CA PRO A 656 5.24 -16.72 16.73
C PRO A 656 4.68 -17.74 17.71
N LYS A 657 3.92 -18.73 17.21
CA LYS A 657 3.60 -19.90 18.04
C LYS A 657 4.91 -20.65 18.27
N PHE A 658 5.31 -20.80 19.53
CA PHE A 658 6.32 -21.79 19.88
C PHE A 658 5.71 -23.16 19.58
N SER A 659 6.17 -23.81 18.52
CA SER A 659 5.68 -25.12 18.11
C SER A 659 6.83 -26.12 18.16
N HIS A 660 6.55 -27.29 18.71
CA HIS A 660 7.36 -28.47 18.47
C HIS A 660 7.25 -28.83 16.99
N LEU A 661 8.34 -28.66 16.27
CA LEU A 661 8.54 -29.25 14.95
C LEU A 661 9.19 -30.63 15.18
N GLU A 662 9.05 -31.55 14.22
CA GLU A 662 9.66 -32.88 14.31
C GLU A 662 11.18 -32.83 14.54
N ASN A 663 11.83 -31.71 14.19
CA ASN A 663 13.27 -31.49 14.34
C ASN A 663 13.66 -30.50 15.45
N GLY A 664 12.75 -30.19 16.39
CA GLY A 664 13.04 -29.35 17.56
C GLY A 664 12.06 -28.19 17.78
N TYR A 665 12.47 -27.21 18.59
CA TYR A 665 11.66 -26.04 18.88
C TYR A 665 11.82 -25.00 17.77
N GLY A 666 10.71 -24.56 17.20
CA GLY A 666 10.70 -23.52 16.17
C GLY A 666 9.57 -22.54 16.34
N PHE A 667 9.80 -21.33 15.88
CA PHE A 667 8.78 -20.30 15.76
C PHE A 667 7.99 -20.53 14.46
N GLN A 668 6.70 -20.80 14.59
CA GLN A 668 5.80 -20.89 13.45
C GLN A 668 5.06 -19.55 13.28
N ALA A 669 5.24 -18.91 12.12
CA ALA A 669 4.43 -17.76 11.72
C ALA A 669 2.95 -18.16 11.70
N ARG A 670 2.09 -17.37 12.34
CA ARG A 670 0.65 -17.52 12.23
C ARG A 670 0.17 -16.71 11.04
N PHE A 671 -0.47 -17.37 10.09
CA PHE A 671 -1.20 -16.72 9.01
C PHE A 671 -2.65 -16.50 9.46
N GLY A 672 -3.22 -15.32 9.17
CA GLY A 672 -4.62 -14.98 9.43
C GLY A 672 -4.82 -13.80 10.39
N TYR A 673 -6.09 -13.53 10.70
CA TYR A 673 -6.51 -12.65 11.78
C TYR A 673 -6.69 -13.43 13.10
N SER A 674 -6.65 -12.71 14.22
CA SER A 674 -7.11 -13.23 15.50
C SER A 674 -8.15 -12.29 16.05
N VAL A 675 -9.09 -12.88 16.74
CA VAL A 675 -10.12 -12.19 17.45
C VAL A 675 -10.00 -12.63 18.91
N LYS A 676 -10.15 -11.70 19.85
CA LYS A 676 -10.24 -12.02 21.27
C LYS A 676 -11.59 -11.56 21.77
N PHE A 677 -12.31 -12.40 22.49
CA PHE A 677 -13.51 -11.96 23.19
C PHE A 677 -13.18 -10.86 24.20
N VAL A 678 -14.08 -9.90 24.29
CA VAL A 678 -14.01 -8.75 25.19
C VAL A 678 -15.04 -8.96 26.28
N THR A 679 -14.64 -8.79 27.53
CA THR A 679 -15.56 -8.87 28.65
C THR A 679 -16.55 -7.71 28.59
N MET A 680 -17.78 -7.91 29.08
CA MET A 680 -18.79 -6.85 29.13
C MET A 680 -18.27 -5.59 29.87
N GLN A 681 -17.52 -5.79 30.96
CA GLN A 681 -16.88 -4.69 31.69
C GLN A 681 -15.97 -3.84 30.80
N ASN A 682 -15.18 -4.47 29.92
CA ASN A 682 -14.31 -3.73 29.00
C ASN A 682 -15.14 -2.96 27.96
N LEU A 683 -16.22 -3.55 27.43
CA LEU A 683 -17.14 -2.85 26.51
C LEU A 683 -17.75 -1.61 27.17
N LEU A 684 -18.18 -1.72 28.43
CA LEU A 684 -18.70 -0.61 29.22
C LEU A 684 -17.64 0.48 29.45
N THR A 685 -16.41 0.10 29.80
CA THR A 685 -15.32 1.09 29.98
C THR A 685 -14.94 1.81 28.69
N GLU A 686 -15.16 1.18 27.54
CA GLU A 686 -14.91 1.79 26.23
C GLU A 686 -16.04 2.72 25.78
N GLY A 687 -17.12 2.83 26.56
CA GLY A 687 -18.24 3.73 26.31
C GLY A 687 -19.18 3.23 25.22
N ILE A 688 -19.25 1.92 25.00
CA ILE A 688 -20.27 1.33 24.12
C ILE A 688 -21.63 1.52 24.77
N THR A 689 -22.58 2.08 24.03
CA THR A 689 -23.95 2.36 24.49
C THR A 689 -24.94 1.74 23.52
N ASP A 690 -26.03 1.18 24.06
CA ASP A 690 -27.17 0.72 23.27
C ASP A 690 -28.17 1.89 23.12
N ASP A 691 -28.76 2.02 21.94
CA ASP A 691 -29.73 3.09 21.64
C ASP A 691 -31.00 2.94 22.49
N ASP A 692 -31.30 1.72 22.93
CA ASP A 692 -32.44 1.39 23.79
C ASP A 692 -32.17 1.56 25.30
N GLY A 693 -30.96 1.96 25.70
CA GLY A 693 -30.60 2.31 27.08
C GLY A 693 -29.43 1.53 27.70
N ASP A 694 -29.08 1.93 28.92
CA ASP A 694 -27.90 1.51 29.68
C ASP A 694 -27.67 -0.01 29.68
N LEU A 695 -26.57 -0.46 29.05
CA LEU A 695 -26.10 -1.85 29.05
C LEU A 695 -25.93 -2.42 30.47
N SER A 696 -25.90 -1.56 31.50
CA SER A 696 -25.97 -1.96 32.91
C SER A 696 -27.22 -2.75 33.29
N LYS A 697 -28.32 -2.63 32.53
CA LYS A 697 -29.57 -3.35 32.76
C LYS A 697 -29.55 -4.80 32.28
N ILE A 698 -28.54 -5.20 31.52
CA ILE A 698 -28.34 -6.59 31.12
C ILE A 698 -27.81 -7.34 32.34
N HIS A 699 -28.72 -7.88 33.15
CA HIS A 699 -28.39 -8.66 34.34
C HIS A 699 -27.77 -10.01 33.92
N HIS A 700 -26.51 -10.22 34.30
CA HIS A 700 -25.79 -11.48 34.08
C HIS A 700 -26.26 -12.61 35.00
#